data_AF-A0A7J2PPD6-F1
#
_entry.id   AF-A0A7J2PPD6-F1
#
_cell.length_a   1.000
_cell.length_b   1.000
_cell.length_c   1.000
_cell.angle_alpha   90.00
_cell.angle_beta   90.00
_cell.angle_gamma   90.00
#
_symmetry.space_group_name_H-M   'P 1'
#
loop_
_entity.id
_entity.type
_entity.pdbx_description
1 polymer ?
#
loop_
_entity_poly.entity_id
_entity_poly.type
_entity_poly.pdbx_seq_one_letter_code
_entity_poly.pdbx_strand_id
1 'polypeptide(L)'
;MVKVKNPEEITELITSGSYDRKRVFSIIAHIDHGKTTATDFLLRRAGLMRPEDAGQLQMTDSDEEEQARGITIFTSVVLLAFNDLREQQEKEPYILQINDTPGHISFTGEVSRALRGSDGAIILIDALEGVMTQTETNIRLAVGEEYCKPVLFINKVDRLISELKLSPQDTFAKIDKITREANELIKKVRPEGSKWSVDFAKSSVTVGSAKHGWGFTLEILLEKGLKPQDVFAKYNEGDIQWLRDNLPLDEPLLRMVVDHLPDPVTAAKYRIPHIWGGDLNSDLGQALQKSDPNGPLLGMITKIFLDPKRNYAPTLIGRVFSGTLDQTDTIYLINSDTKNRLKRLGVMEITDLLDIARIPAGNLFALFGFICPSGETFMLGNDVPKDKEKRKLLSASSFEKIQYACEAVVSRSIKPKDPHEIDKLDDVVGKWIKADPTAEYRRDEESGEFVLSGIDPLQIEILTKRINNQVEIIIGEPIIVYREKITKKSPLYHTKSANTHNRILLYLEPLDETTEKLIDAGKINDLQNDKERAQILREDAGWDAKEARRIVDVYQGSLLVNGTSGLQRFDRVKSYLSAAFRDWLGNCLIAKEPATGIKAIFTDLVIHEDPRHTQYGQIAGMAFSALSLAMLDAGPHLFEPVQKIDIKTPQGTEGGVTGIISKRRGRITNVIPEGEYVRIQGQIPAAETIGIADDIRGSTQGRAFFGYEFLGFNKVPASLEEDIIMEIRKRKGMPLEMPNSKSWDRFIYKRS
;
A
#
# COMPACT_ATOMS: atom_id res chain seq x y z
N MET A 1 -28.36 7.86 7.78
CA MET A 1 -27.71 6.52 7.83
C MET A 1 -28.13 5.79 6.58
N VAL A 2 -27.14 5.33 5.81
CA VAL A 2 -27.38 4.38 4.72
C VAL A 2 -27.83 3.08 5.36
N LYS A 3 -28.93 2.49 4.88
CA LYS A 3 -29.42 1.20 5.34
C LYS A 3 -29.39 0.27 4.14
N VAL A 4 -28.98 -0.97 4.38
CA VAL A 4 -28.98 -2.02 3.36
C VAL A 4 -30.39 -2.21 2.83
N LYS A 5 -30.56 -2.00 1.53
CA LYS A 5 -31.81 -2.29 0.84
C LYS A 5 -31.87 -3.77 0.48
N ASN A 6 -33.05 -4.36 0.61
CA ASN A 6 -33.29 -5.80 0.44
C ASN A 6 -32.28 -6.69 1.20
N PRO A 7 -32.15 -6.51 2.53
CA PRO A 7 -31.14 -7.24 3.32
C PRO A 7 -31.28 -8.77 3.24
N GLU A 8 -32.50 -9.27 3.08
CA GLU A 8 -32.78 -10.72 2.93
C GLU A 8 -32.22 -11.25 1.61
N GLU A 9 -32.47 -10.56 0.49
CA GLU A 9 -31.94 -10.91 -0.84
C GLU A 9 -30.41 -10.89 -0.85
N ILE A 10 -29.80 -9.84 -0.30
CA ILE A 10 -28.34 -9.73 -0.19
C ILE A 10 -27.76 -10.87 0.67
N THR A 11 -28.43 -11.21 1.77
CA THR A 11 -28.02 -12.33 2.63
C THR A 11 -28.05 -13.66 1.87
N GLU A 12 -29.12 -13.92 1.11
CA GLU A 12 -29.26 -15.12 0.29
C GLU A 12 -28.18 -15.20 -0.80
N LEU A 13 -27.94 -14.11 -1.53
CA LEU A 13 -26.90 -14.07 -2.57
C LEU A 13 -25.49 -14.30 -2.02
N ILE A 14 -25.20 -13.78 -0.83
CA ILE A 14 -23.90 -13.99 -0.17
C ILE A 14 -23.75 -15.44 0.31
N THR A 15 -24.78 -15.98 0.95
CA THR A 15 -24.73 -17.28 1.63
C THR A 15 -24.89 -18.47 0.69
N SER A 16 -25.74 -18.35 -0.33
CA SER A 16 -26.11 -19.46 -1.22
C SER A 16 -26.08 -19.12 -2.71
N GLY A 17 -25.93 -17.85 -3.10
CA GLY A 17 -25.87 -17.46 -4.52
C GLY A 17 -24.70 -18.10 -5.27
N SER A 18 -24.89 -18.36 -6.57
CA SER A 18 -23.88 -19.04 -7.40
C SER A 18 -22.61 -18.21 -7.57
N TYR A 19 -21.45 -18.85 -7.58
CA TYR A 19 -20.15 -18.16 -7.68
C TYR A 19 -20.01 -17.37 -8.98
N ASP A 20 -20.48 -17.89 -10.11
CA ASP A 20 -20.43 -17.21 -11.42
C ASP A 20 -21.23 -15.88 -11.43
N ARG A 21 -22.09 -15.68 -10.42
CA ARG A 21 -22.91 -14.49 -10.19
C ARG A 21 -22.29 -13.53 -9.17
N LYS A 22 -21.09 -13.80 -8.66
CA LYS A 22 -20.39 -12.92 -7.72
C LYS A 22 -19.27 -12.15 -8.40
N ARG A 23 -19.15 -10.86 -8.08
CA ARG A 23 -17.97 -10.06 -8.45
C ARG A 23 -17.48 -9.29 -7.23
N VAL A 24 -16.19 -9.39 -6.94
CA VAL A 24 -15.52 -8.58 -5.91
C VAL A 24 -14.46 -7.73 -6.60
N PHE A 25 -14.61 -6.41 -6.58
CA PHE A 25 -13.70 -5.54 -7.32
C PHE A 25 -13.48 -4.19 -6.66
N SER A 26 -12.38 -3.53 -7.04
CA SER A 26 -12.06 -2.17 -6.59
C SER A 26 -12.20 -1.16 -7.72
N ILE A 27 -12.59 0.08 -7.39
CA ILE A 27 -12.52 1.22 -8.30
C ILE A 27 -11.29 2.03 -7.94
N ILE A 28 -10.34 2.16 -8.88
CA ILE A 28 -9.04 2.82 -8.67
C ILE A 28 -8.81 3.92 -9.71
N ALA A 29 -8.24 5.05 -9.30
CA ALA A 29 -8.00 6.19 -10.19
C ALA A 29 -7.03 7.18 -9.54
N HIS A 30 -6.49 8.11 -10.33
CA HIS A 30 -5.81 9.29 -9.79
C HIS A 30 -6.80 10.21 -9.03
N ILE A 31 -6.27 11.18 -8.29
CA ILE A 31 -7.08 12.21 -7.62
C ILE A 31 -7.91 12.97 -8.66
N ASP A 32 -9.10 13.39 -8.25
CA ASP A 32 -10.05 14.14 -9.08
C ASP A 32 -10.51 13.50 -10.37
N HIS A 33 -10.10 12.28 -10.73
CA HIS A 33 -10.57 11.61 -11.96
C HIS A 33 -12.08 11.25 -11.91
N GLY A 34 -12.72 11.36 -10.74
CA GLY A 34 -14.17 11.22 -10.57
C GLY A 34 -14.63 9.82 -10.13
N LYS A 35 -13.85 9.16 -9.25
CA LYS A 35 -14.19 7.87 -8.64
C LYS A 35 -15.52 7.91 -7.89
N THR A 36 -15.58 8.74 -6.85
CA THR A 36 -16.76 8.87 -5.98
C THR A 36 -18.01 9.25 -6.78
N THR A 37 -17.87 10.15 -7.75
CA THR A 37 -18.96 10.52 -8.67
C THR A 37 -19.43 9.33 -9.51
N ALA A 38 -18.54 8.46 -9.98
CA ALA A 38 -18.93 7.25 -10.71
C ALA A 38 -19.58 6.21 -9.77
N THR A 39 -19.04 6.05 -8.55
CA THR A 39 -19.58 5.18 -7.51
C THR A 39 -21.01 5.56 -7.13
N ASP A 40 -21.35 6.85 -7.06
CA ASP A 40 -22.72 7.32 -6.84
C ASP A 40 -23.71 6.72 -7.87
N PHE A 41 -23.37 6.63 -9.16
CA PHE A 41 -24.29 6.03 -10.13
C PHE A 41 -24.53 4.54 -9.86
N LEU A 42 -23.53 3.82 -9.34
CA LEU A 42 -23.69 2.44 -8.90
C LEU A 42 -24.55 2.35 -7.63
N LEU A 43 -24.40 3.29 -6.69
CA LEU A 43 -25.25 3.41 -5.50
C LEU A 43 -26.71 3.72 -5.85
N ARG A 44 -26.94 4.56 -6.87
CA ARG A 44 -28.27 4.84 -7.43
C ARG A 44 -28.92 3.56 -7.92
N ARG A 45 -28.17 2.73 -8.65
CA ARG A 45 -28.66 1.44 -9.14
C ARG A 45 -28.94 0.45 -8.00
N ALA A 46 -28.18 0.51 -6.91
CA ALA A 46 -28.44 -0.23 -5.67
C ALA A 46 -29.67 0.28 -4.92
N GLY A 47 -30.29 1.36 -5.40
CA GLY A 47 -31.39 2.06 -4.75
C GLY A 47 -30.97 2.82 -3.50
N LEU A 48 -29.68 2.91 -3.17
CA LEU A 48 -29.19 3.53 -1.94
C LEU A 48 -29.30 5.07 -1.97
N MET A 49 -29.51 5.65 -3.15
CA MET A 49 -29.74 7.09 -3.33
C MET A 49 -30.88 7.39 -4.30
N ARG A 50 -31.45 8.60 -4.22
CA ARG A 50 -32.47 9.06 -5.16
C ARG A 50 -31.82 9.40 -6.52
N PRO A 51 -32.54 9.27 -7.64
CA PRO A 51 -31.97 9.56 -8.96
C PRO A 51 -31.43 10.98 -9.12
N GLU A 52 -32.07 11.95 -8.49
CA GLU A 52 -31.71 13.38 -8.53
C GLU A 52 -30.40 13.69 -7.80
N ASP A 53 -30.04 12.84 -6.83
CA ASP A 53 -28.89 13.03 -5.94
C ASP A 53 -27.59 12.41 -6.52
N ALA A 54 -27.71 11.58 -7.56
CA ALA A 54 -26.60 10.82 -8.13
C ALA A 54 -25.55 11.72 -8.81
N GLY A 55 -24.29 11.55 -8.42
CA GLY A 55 -23.16 12.34 -8.91
C GLY A 55 -23.00 13.70 -8.22
N GLN A 56 -23.82 13.99 -7.21
CA GLN A 56 -23.75 15.23 -6.43
C GLN A 56 -23.42 14.99 -4.95
N LEU A 57 -23.93 13.90 -4.36
CA LEU A 57 -23.81 13.66 -2.92
C LEU A 57 -22.49 13.01 -2.50
N GLN A 58 -21.78 12.31 -3.40
CA GLN A 58 -20.52 11.63 -3.09
C GLN A 58 -20.67 10.75 -1.84
N MET A 59 -21.66 9.86 -1.85
CA MET A 59 -22.20 9.23 -0.63
C MET A 59 -21.22 8.28 0.07
N THR A 60 -20.19 7.81 -0.63
CA THR A 60 -19.08 7.03 -0.06
C THR A 60 -18.07 7.88 0.74
N ASP A 61 -18.01 9.19 0.50
CA ASP A 61 -17.22 10.16 1.27
C ASP A 61 -18.01 10.55 2.55
N SER A 62 -18.15 9.58 3.45
CA SER A 62 -19.00 9.68 4.64
C SER A 62 -18.31 10.32 5.85
N ASP A 63 -16.99 10.48 5.79
CA ASP A 63 -16.17 11.11 6.83
C ASP A 63 -16.17 12.64 6.70
N GLU A 64 -16.12 13.35 7.82
CA GLU A 64 -16.13 14.82 7.84
C GLU A 64 -14.90 15.43 7.13
N GLU A 65 -13.73 14.78 7.21
CA GLU A 65 -12.55 15.24 6.49
C GLU A 65 -12.65 15.03 4.98
N GLU A 66 -13.29 13.95 4.54
CA GLU A 66 -13.50 13.67 3.12
C GLU A 66 -14.39 14.75 2.50
N GLN A 67 -15.48 15.11 3.18
CA GLN A 67 -16.41 16.17 2.75
C GLN A 67 -15.76 17.56 2.78
N ALA A 68 -15.00 17.88 3.82
CA ALA A 68 -14.35 19.18 3.95
C ALA A 68 -13.27 19.42 2.88
N ARG A 69 -12.59 18.34 2.45
CA ARG A 69 -11.47 18.42 1.50
C ARG A 69 -11.86 18.04 0.07
N GLY A 70 -13.01 17.40 -0.12
CA GLY A 70 -13.46 16.88 -1.42
C GLY A 70 -12.60 15.73 -1.94
N ILE A 71 -12.01 14.92 -1.04
CA ILE A 71 -11.17 13.77 -1.39
C ILE A 71 -11.60 12.53 -0.61
N THR A 72 -11.53 11.36 -1.25
CA THR A 72 -11.71 10.07 -0.57
C THR A 72 -10.45 9.70 0.20
N ILE A 73 -10.59 9.41 1.48
CA ILE A 73 -9.52 9.07 2.43
C ILE A 73 -9.60 7.59 2.81
N PHE A 74 -10.80 7.01 2.92
CA PHE A 74 -11.00 5.61 3.31
C PHE A 74 -11.66 4.80 2.20
N THR A 75 -11.25 3.54 2.09
CA THR A 75 -11.98 2.61 1.23
C THR A 75 -13.38 2.30 1.77
N SER A 76 -14.43 2.55 1.02
CA SER A 76 -15.81 2.19 1.37
C SER A 76 -16.25 0.91 0.65
N VAL A 77 -16.97 0.02 1.34
CA VAL A 77 -17.53 -1.21 0.75
C VAL A 77 -18.98 -0.96 0.36
N VAL A 78 -19.36 -1.29 -0.86
CA VAL A 78 -20.74 -1.16 -1.38
C VAL A 78 -21.22 -2.51 -1.88
N LEU A 79 -22.47 -2.86 -1.55
CA LEU A 79 -23.14 -4.07 -2.01
C LEU A 79 -24.21 -3.70 -3.03
N LEU A 80 -24.25 -4.42 -4.15
CA LEU A 80 -25.22 -4.19 -5.21
C LEU A 80 -25.72 -5.52 -5.77
N ALA A 81 -27.02 -5.77 -5.64
CA ALA A 81 -27.73 -6.78 -6.41
C ALA A 81 -28.06 -6.22 -7.80
N PHE A 82 -27.55 -6.85 -8.86
CA PHE A 82 -27.71 -6.38 -10.24
C PHE A 82 -28.42 -7.44 -11.09
N ASN A 83 -29.60 -7.07 -11.60
CA ASN A 83 -30.34 -7.85 -12.58
C ASN A 83 -29.93 -7.42 -13.99
N ASP A 84 -29.23 -8.30 -14.70
CA ASP A 84 -28.87 -8.06 -16.09
C ASP A 84 -30.08 -8.27 -17.01
N LEU A 85 -30.55 -7.16 -17.60
CA LEU A 85 -31.75 -7.16 -18.46
C LEU A 85 -31.55 -7.93 -19.78
N ARG A 86 -30.32 -8.30 -20.13
CA ARG A 86 -30.02 -9.17 -21.28
C ARG A 86 -30.46 -10.62 -21.04
N GLU A 87 -30.63 -11.01 -19.78
CA GLU A 87 -30.93 -12.38 -19.40
C GLU A 87 -32.42 -12.60 -19.09
N GLN A 88 -32.85 -13.86 -19.14
CA GLN A 88 -34.22 -14.26 -18.83
C GLN A 88 -34.54 -13.95 -17.36
N GLN A 89 -35.78 -13.52 -17.09
CA GLN A 89 -36.25 -13.07 -15.76
C GLN A 89 -36.19 -14.14 -14.65
N GLU A 90 -35.88 -15.39 -14.96
CA GLU A 90 -35.78 -16.49 -13.98
C GLU A 90 -34.37 -16.67 -13.39
N LYS A 91 -33.34 -15.99 -13.90
CA LYS A 91 -31.99 -16.10 -13.35
C LYS A 91 -31.82 -15.24 -12.10
N GLU A 92 -31.01 -15.74 -11.17
CA GLU A 92 -30.65 -14.98 -9.98
C GLU A 92 -29.82 -13.72 -10.33
N PRO A 93 -29.98 -12.62 -9.57
CA PRO A 93 -29.16 -11.42 -9.73
C PRO A 93 -27.69 -11.68 -9.47
N TYR A 94 -26.84 -10.84 -10.06
CA TYR A 94 -25.44 -10.74 -9.66
C TYR A 94 -25.31 -10.04 -8.31
N ILE A 95 -24.40 -10.52 -7.46
CA ILE A 95 -23.97 -9.78 -6.26
C ILE A 95 -22.60 -9.17 -6.50
N LEU A 96 -22.56 -7.84 -6.45
CA LEU A 96 -21.36 -7.04 -6.67
C LEU A 96 -20.91 -6.46 -5.34
N GLN A 97 -19.67 -6.76 -4.94
CA GLN A 97 -19.02 -6.26 -3.75
C GLN A 97 -17.92 -5.29 -4.17
N ILE A 98 -18.17 -4.00 -4.00
CA ILE A 98 -17.39 -2.91 -4.59
C ILE A 98 -16.58 -2.23 -3.50
N ASN A 99 -15.27 -2.17 -3.68
CA ASN A 99 -14.38 -1.36 -2.86
C ASN A 99 -14.13 -0.02 -3.58
N ASP A 100 -14.72 1.06 -3.09
CA ASP A 100 -14.42 2.42 -3.57
C ASP A 100 -13.16 2.92 -2.87
N THR A 101 -12.07 3.15 -3.60
CA THR A 101 -10.75 3.38 -3.00
C THR A 101 -10.31 4.85 -3.08
N PRO A 102 -9.44 5.32 -2.16
CA PRO A 102 -8.86 6.64 -2.22
C PRO A 102 -8.10 6.94 -3.53
N GLY A 103 -8.11 8.23 -3.92
CA GLY A 103 -7.37 8.71 -5.09
C GLY A 103 -6.05 9.39 -4.82
N HIS A 104 -5.86 9.85 -3.58
CA HIS A 104 -4.69 10.60 -3.17
C HIS A 104 -3.54 9.64 -2.82
N ILE A 105 -2.31 9.99 -3.19
CA ILE A 105 -1.14 9.13 -2.96
C ILE A 105 -0.92 8.81 -1.47
N SER A 106 -1.25 9.75 -0.59
CA SER A 106 -1.19 9.61 0.88
C SER A 106 -1.97 8.42 1.44
N PHE A 107 -2.87 7.81 0.66
CA PHE A 107 -3.69 6.67 1.07
C PHE A 107 -3.52 5.46 0.15
N THR A 108 -2.38 5.34 -0.55
CA THR A 108 -2.06 4.13 -1.34
C THR A 108 -2.09 2.86 -0.50
N GLY A 109 -1.83 2.94 0.80
CA GLY A 109 -1.99 1.83 1.73
C GLY A 109 -3.41 1.26 1.75
N GLU A 110 -4.44 2.13 1.73
CA GLU A 110 -5.84 1.72 1.64
C GLU A 110 -6.16 1.05 0.30
N VAL A 111 -5.52 1.51 -0.79
CA VAL A 111 -5.67 0.92 -2.13
C VAL A 111 -5.11 -0.49 -2.16
N SER A 112 -3.88 -0.73 -1.68
CA SER A 112 -3.29 -2.08 -1.61
C SER A 112 -4.15 -3.04 -0.78
N ARG A 113 -4.67 -2.58 0.36
CA ARG A 113 -5.56 -3.36 1.24
C ARG A 113 -6.87 -3.75 0.55
N ALA A 114 -7.49 -2.82 -0.19
CA ALA A 114 -8.71 -3.08 -0.94
C ALA A 114 -8.50 -4.08 -2.10
N LEU A 115 -7.39 -3.92 -2.82
CA LEU A 115 -7.02 -4.79 -3.94
C LEU A 115 -6.75 -6.22 -3.48
N ARG A 116 -6.12 -6.41 -2.31
CA ARG A 116 -5.89 -7.76 -1.74
C ARG A 116 -7.18 -8.57 -1.62
N GLY A 117 -8.27 -7.91 -1.22
CA GLY A 117 -9.60 -8.50 -1.12
C GLY A 117 -10.35 -8.65 -2.44
N SER A 118 -9.85 -8.09 -3.55
CA SER A 118 -10.56 -7.98 -4.83
C SER A 118 -10.09 -9.00 -5.88
N ASP A 119 -10.96 -9.33 -6.84
CA ASP A 119 -10.66 -10.22 -7.98
C ASP A 119 -10.40 -9.44 -9.28
N GLY A 120 -10.98 -8.25 -9.37
CA GLY A 120 -10.85 -7.35 -10.49
C GLY A 120 -10.73 -5.89 -10.06
N ALA A 121 -10.40 -5.03 -11.01
CA ALA A 121 -10.34 -3.58 -10.77
C ALA A 121 -10.86 -2.80 -11.98
N ILE A 122 -11.66 -1.76 -11.70
CA ILE A 122 -11.99 -0.71 -12.67
C ILE A 122 -10.91 0.36 -12.56
N ILE A 123 -10.08 0.49 -13.59
CA ILE A 123 -9.14 1.59 -13.73
C ILE A 123 -9.92 2.76 -14.32
N LEU A 124 -10.03 3.86 -13.59
CA LEU A 124 -10.71 5.06 -14.05
C LEU A 124 -9.66 6.11 -14.46
N ILE A 125 -9.82 6.67 -15.67
CA ILE A 125 -8.91 7.68 -16.23
C ILE A 125 -9.71 8.87 -16.74
N ASP A 126 -9.34 10.09 -16.34
CA ASP A 126 -9.88 11.34 -16.91
C ASP A 126 -9.43 11.47 -18.38
N ALA A 127 -10.37 11.67 -19.30
CA ALA A 127 -10.14 11.77 -20.73
C ALA A 127 -9.28 12.99 -21.12
N LEU A 128 -9.34 14.08 -20.36
CA LEU A 128 -8.54 15.29 -20.58
C LEU A 128 -7.11 15.09 -20.10
N GLU A 129 -6.93 14.61 -18.87
CA GLU A 129 -5.62 14.43 -18.26
C GLU A 129 -4.86 13.26 -18.89
N GLY A 130 -5.55 12.14 -19.13
CA GLY A 130 -4.97 10.89 -19.60
C GLY A 130 -4.24 10.12 -18.50
N VAL A 131 -3.25 9.31 -18.89
CA VAL A 131 -2.49 8.48 -17.97
C VAL A 131 -1.48 9.32 -17.16
N MET A 132 -1.70 9.39 -15.85
CA MET A 132 -0.88 10.10 -14.87
C MET A 132 0.03 9.13 -14.08
N THR A 133 0.95 9.64 -13.26
CA THR A 133 1.84 8.81 -12.41
C THR A 133 1.07 7.86 -11.49
N GLN A 134 0.04 8.36 -10.80
CA GLN A 134 -0.78 7.51 -9.94
C GLN A 134 -1.56 6.45 -10.75
N THR A 135 -1.90 6.71 -12.02
CA THR A 135 -2.50 5.70 -12.90
C THR A 135 -1.52 4.54 -13.11
N GLU A 136 -0.24 4.83 -13.33
CA GLU A 136 0.83 3.83 -13.42
C GLU A 136 0.99 3.05 -12.10
N THR A 137 1.04 3.74 -10.95
CA THR A 137 1.08 3.11 -9.62
C THR A 137 -0.13 2.20 -9.39
N ASN A 138 -1.33 2.67 -9.69
CA ASN A 138 -2.57 1.91 -9.51
C ASN A 138 -2.62 0.68 -10.42
N ILE A 139 -2.14 0.78 -11.67
CA ILE A 139 -2.02 -0.37 -12.58
C ILE A 139 -0.99 -1.36 -12.05
N ARG A 140 0.18 -0.89 -11.59
CA ARG A 140 1.22 -1.74 -10.98
C ARG A 140 0.66 -2.50 -9.77
N LEU A 141 0.03 -1.80 -8.82
CA LEU A 141 -0.55 -2.40 -7.62
C LEU A 141 -1.67 -3.40 -7.97
N ALA A 142 -2.65 -2.99 -8.77
CA ALA A 142 -3.80 -3.83 -9.07
C ALA A 142 -3.44 -5.03 -9.95
N VAL A 143 -2.74 -4.79 -11.06
CA VAL A 143 -2.51 -5.81 -12.08
C VAL A 143 -1.23 -6.61 -11.82
N GLY A 144 -0.16 -5.95 -11.35
CA GLY A 144 1.13 -6.57 -11.12
C GLY A 144 1.30 -7.18 -9.73
N GLU A 145 0.96 -6.43 -8.67
CA GLU A 145 1.17 -6.92 -7.30
C GLU A 145 0.02 -7.78 -6.79
N GLU A 146 -1.22 -7.45 -7.12
CA GLU A 146 -2.40 -8.15 -6.58
C GLU A 146 -3.10 -9.07 -7.58
N TYR A 147 -2.68 -9.06 -8.85
CA TYR A 147 -3.28 -9.84 -9.94
C TYR A 147 -4.79 -9.63 -10.08
N CYS A 148 -5.31 -8.43 -9.79
CA CYS A 148 -6.68 -8.07 -10.11
C CYS A 148 -6.83 -7.87 -11.62
N LYS A 149 -7.81 -8.54 -12.24
CA LYS A 149 -8.06 -8.40 -13.68
C LYS A 149 -8.58 -6.98 -13.99
N PRO A 150 -7.96 -6.25 -14.93
CA PRO A 150 -8.35 -4.86 -15.21
C PRO A 150 -9.50 -4.75 -16.21
N VAL A 151 -10.37 -3.77 -15.99
CA VAL A 151 -11.25 -3.12 -16.98
C VAL A 151 -11.04 -1.62 -16.92
N LEU A 152 -11.41 -0.88 -17.96
CA LEU A 152 -11.10 0.56 -18.06
C LEU A 152 -12.38 1.40 -18.15
N PHE A 153 -12.44 2.48 -17.38
CA PHE A 153 -13.44 3.53 -17.55
C PHE A 153 -12.76 4.86 -17.89
N ILE A 154 -13.00 5.37 -19.10
CA ILE A 154 -12.55 6.69 -19.53
C ILE A 154 -13.66 7.70 -19.20
N ASN A 155 -13.41 8.48 -18.15
CA ASN A 155 -14.35 9.43 -17.57
C ASN A 155 -14.09 10.86 -18.05
N LYS A 156 -15.01 11.78 -17.74
CA LYS A 156 -14.93 13.22 -18.07
C LYS A 156 -14.78 13.52 -19.56
N VAL A 157 -15.34 12.66 -20.41
CA VAL A 157 -15.33 12.87 -21.87
C VAL A 157 -16.08 14.15 -22.26
N ASP A 158 -17.01 14.62 -21.42
CA ASP A 158 -17.66 15.92 -21.57
C ASP A 158 -16.67 17.09 -21.64
N ARG A 159 -15.52 17.02 -20.96
CA ARG A 159 -14.51 18.08 -20.97
C ARG A 159 -13.75 18.14 -22.30
N LEU A 160 -13.53 17.00 -22.95
CA LEU A 160 -12.95 16.97 -24.30
C LEU A 160 -13.84 17.72 -25.31
N ILE A 161 -15.16 17.60 -25.12
CA ILE A 161 -16.14 18.18 -26.03
C ILE A 161 -16.42 19.65 -25.67
N SER A 162 -16.60 19.98 -24.39
CA SER A 162 -16.99 21.33 -23.95
C SER A 162 -15.81 22.29 -23.75
N GLU A 163 -14.70 21.83 -23.18
CA GLU A 163 -13.52 22.67 -22.89
C GLU A 163 -12.57 22.73 -24.09
N LEU A 164 -12.20 21.57 -24.64
CA LEU A 164 -11.29 21.50 -25.79
C LEU A 164 -11.99 21.65 -27.15
N LYS A 165 -13.33 21.59 -27.19
CA LYS A 165 -14.12 21.71 -28.43
C LYS A 165 -13.68 20.74 -29.53
N LEU A 166 -13.27 19.53 -29.14
CA LEU A 166 -12.84 18.50 -30.10
C LEU A 166 -14.01 18.03 -30.97
N SER A 167 -13.68 17.67 -32.22
CA SER A 167 -14.65 17.01 -33.10
C SER A 167 -15.01 15.61 -32.55
N PRO A 168 -16.15 15.02 -32.94
CA PRO A 168 -16.48 13.64 -32.59
C PRO A 168 -15.39 12.63 -33.00
N GLN A 169 -14.72 12.85 -34.14
CA GLN A 169 -13.61 12.00 -34.57
C GLN A 169 -12.39 12.16 -33.66
N ASP A 170 -11.99 13.40 -33.34
CA ASP A 170 -10.81 13.67 -32.51
C ASP A 170 -11.02 13.23 -31.06
N THR A 171 -12.26 13.35 -30.55
CA THR A 171 -12.66 12.85 -29.24
C THR A 171 -12.45 11.33 -29.17
N PHE A 172 -12.89 10.59 -30.19
CA PHE A 172 -12.68 9.15 -30.26
C PHE A 172 -11.20 8.78 -30.41
N ALA A 173 -10.44 9.52 -31.22
CA ALA A 173 -9.00 9.30 -31.37
C ALA A 173 -8.24 9.51 -30.04
N LYS A 174 -8.67 10.47 -29.21
CA LYS A 174 -8.12 10.69 -27.87
C LYS A 174 -8.42 9.52 -26.92
N ILE A 175 -9.64 8.99 -26.96
CA ILE A 175 -10.05 7.79 -26.20
C ILE A 175 -9.20 6.57 -26.58
N ASP A 176 -8.99 6.35 -27.88
CA ASP A 176 -8.15 5.25 -28.38
C ASP A 176 -6.70 5.40 -27.92
N LYS A 177 -6.15 6.62 -27.98
CA LYS A 177 -4.80 6.92 -27.45
C LYS A 177 -4.67 6.55 -25.97
N ILE A 178 -5.63 6.96 -25.12
CA ILE A 178 -5.62 6.64 -23.68
C ILE A 178 -5.70 5.12 -23.45
N THR A 179 -6.55 4.44 -24.21
CA THR A 179 -6.68 2.97 -24.13
C THR A 179 -5.37 2.27 -24.48
N ARG A 180 -4.65 2.76 -25.51
CA ARG A 180 -3.33 2.24 -25.87
C ARG A 180 -2.29 2.46 -24.78
N GLU A 181 -2.21 3.67 -24.22
CA GLU A 181 -1.27 4.00 -23.14
C GLU A 181 -1.52 3.14 -21.89
N ALA A 182 -2.79 2.95 -21.51
CA ALA A 182 -3.16 2.06 -20.41
C ALA A 182 -2.74 0.61 -20.68
N ASN A 183 -2.93 0.11 -21.91
CA ASN A 183 -2.49 -1.23 -22.31
C ASN A 183 -0.98 -1.40 -22.30
N GLU A 184 -0.20 -0.38 -22.66
CA GLU A 184 1.25 -0.42 -22.58
C GLU A 184 1.71 -0.62 -21.13
N LEU A 185 1.05 0.04 -20.17
CA LEU A 185 1.32 -0.16 -18.74
C LEU A 185 0.88 -1.56 -18.27
N ILE A 186 -0.35 -1.98 -18.60
CA ILE A 186 -0.86 -3.32 -18.25
C ILE A 186 0.06 -4.40 -18.79
N LYS A 187 0.55 -4.28 -20.03
CA LYS A 187 1.43 -5.27 -20.66
C LYS A 187 2.76 -5.42 -19.91
N LYS A 188 3.27 -4.35 -19.28
CA LYS A 188 4.53 -4.39 -18.50
C LYS A 188 4.39 -5.16 -17.20
N VAL A 189 3.21 -5.14 -16.57
CA VAL A 189 3.03 -5.65 -15.19
C VAL A 189 2.09 -6.85 -15.10
N ARG A 190 1.33 -7.19 -16.13
CA ARG A 190 0.37 -8.32 -16.09
C ARG A 190 1.04 -9.66 -15.76
N PRO A 191 0.29 -10.61 -15.15
CA PRO A 191 0.81 -11.93 -14.84
C PRO A 191 1.45 -12.60 -16.06
N GLU A 192 2.56 -13.30 -15.85
CA GLU A 192 3.26 -14.00 -16.92
C GLU A 192 2.33 -15.02 -17.61
N GLY A 193 2.39 -15.10 -18.94
CA GLY A 193 1.51 -15.94 -19.74
C GLY A 193 0.07 -15.42 -19.90
N SER A 194 -0.35 -14.40 -19.14
CA SER A 194 -1.67 -13.79 -19.31
C SER A 194 -1.75 -12.96 -20.61
N LYS A 195 -2.96 -12.91 -21.19
CA LYS A 195 -3.28 -12.05 -22.35
C LYS A 195 -4.10 -10.82 -21.95
N TRP A 196 -4.03 -10.43 -20.68
CA TRP A 196 -4.83 -9.32 -20.16
C TRP A 196 -4.50 -8.02 -20.90
N SER A 197 -5.56 -7.37 -21.34
CA SER A 197 -5.60 -6.10 -22.05
C SER A 197 -7.04 -5.58 -22.00
N VAL A 198 -7.20 -4.27 -22.12
CA VAL A 198 -8.49 -3.59 -22.22
C VAL A 198 -8.69 -3.12 -23.65
N ASP A 199 -9.90 -3.24 -24.16
CA ASP A 199 -10.24 -3.01 -25.56
C ASP A 199 -11.69 -2.57 -25.68
N PHE A 200 -11.89 -1.39 -26.28
CA PHE A 200 -13.22 -0.83 -26.53
C PHE A 200 -14.02 -1.69 -27.50
N ALA A 201 -13.36 -2.33 -28.48
CA ALA A 201 -14.01 -3.23 -29.43
C ALA A 201 -14.56 -4.50 -28.77
N LYS A 202 -14.05 -4.85 -27.59
CA LYS A 202 -14.50 -6.00 -26.80
C LYS A 202 -15.40 -5.60 -25.63
N SER A 203 -15.82 -4.33 -25.53
CA SER A 203 -16.62 -3.79 -24.42
C SER A 203 -15.96 -3.84 -23.03
N SER A 204 -14.65 -4.06 -22.97
CA SER A 204 -13.87 -3.98 -21.71
C SER A 204 -13.39 -2.57 -21.37
N VAL A 205 -13.85 -1.58 -22.14
CA VAL A 205 -13.64 -0.16 -21.94
C VAL A 205 -15.00 0.53 -21.96
N THR A 206 -15.36 1.19 -20.87
CA THR A 206 -16.51 2.11 -20.81
C THR A 206 -16.03 3.54 -21.06
N VAL A 207 -16.82 4.31 -21.79
CA VAL A 207 -16.54 5.71 -22.12
C VAL A 207 -17.71 6.56 -21.67
N GLY A 208 -17.47 7.66 -20.95
CA GLY A 208 -18.58 8.49 -20.47
C GLY A 208 -18.22 9.72 -19.66
N SER A 209 -19.24 10.25 -19.00
CA SER A 209 -19.17 11.37 -18.07
C SER A 209 -19.94 11.04 -16.79
N ALA A 210 -19.22 10.81 -15.69
CA ALA A 210 -19.80 10.67 -14.36
C ALA A 210 -20.55 11.95 -13.95
N LYS A 211 -19.96 13.12 -14.20
CA LYS A 211 -20.61 14.42 -13.91
C LYS A 211 -21.99 14.54 -14.55
N HIS A 212 -22.13 14.10 -15.79
CA HIS A 212 -23.39 14.18 -16.53
C HIS A 212 -24.18 12.87 -16.56
N GLY A 213 -23.72 11.82 -15.86
CA GLY A 213 -24.47 10.58 -15.67
C GLY A 213 -24.74 9.74 -16.92
N TRP A 214 -23.89 9.84 -17.94
CA TRP A 214 -24.02 9.03 -19.16
C TRP A 214 -22.73 8.26 -19.48
N GLY A 215 -22.86 7.12 -20.15
CA GLY A 215 -21.74 6.33 -20.63
C GLY A 215 -22.15 5.22 -21.59
N PHE A 216 -21.18 4.60 -22.25
CA PHE A 216 -21.42 3.49 -23.16
C PHE A 216 -20.22 2.55 -23.30
N THR A 217 -20.52 1.32 -23.68
CA THR A 217 -19.58 0.35 -24.29
C THR A 217 -19.97 0.15 -25.76
N LEU A 218 -19.11 -0.47 -26.57
CA LEU A 218 -19.43 -0.73 -27.97
C LEU A 218 -20.69 -1.61 -28.12
N GLU A 219 -20.85 -2.64 -27.29
CA GLU A 219 -22.03 -3.51 -27.28
C GLU A 219 -23.34 -2.71 -27.14
N ILE A 220 -23.43 -1.82 -26.15
CA ILE A 220 -24.64 -1.01 -25.91
C ILE A 220 -24.93 -0.09 -27.10
N LEU A 221 -23.89 0.46 -27.73
CA LEU A 221 -24.06 1.27 -28.93
C LEU A 221 -24.62 0.45 -30.10
N LEU A 222 -24.12 -0.77 -30.29
CA LEU A 222 -24.61 -1.68 -31.33
C LEU A 222 -26.09 -2.06 -31.09
N GLU A 223 -26.48 -2.35 -29.85
CA GLU A 223 -27.88 -2.63 -29.48
C GLU A 223 -28.80 -1.45 -29.82
N LYS A 224 -28.32 -0.22 -29.62
CA LYS A 224 -29.08 1.01 -29.87
C LYS A 224 -28.96 1.53 -31.30
N GLY A 225 -28.18 0.88 -32.16
CA GLY A 225 -27.93 1.32 -33.53
C GLY A 225 -27.15 2.64 -33.62
N LEU A 226 -26.32 2.95 -32.62
CA LEU A 226 -25.53 4.17 -32.50
C LEU A 226 -24.04 3.90 -32.78
N LYS A 227 -23.31 4.96 -33.13
CA LYS A 227 -21.85 5.00 -33.16
C LYS A 227 -21.32 5.94 -32.07
N PRO A 228 -20.06 5.81 -31.64
CA PRO A 228 -19.47 6.73 -30.66
C PRO A 228 -19.60 8.20 -31.08
N GLN A 229 -19.42 8.49 -32.37
CA GLN A 229 -19.52 9.84 -32.92
C GLN A 229 -20.92 10.44 -32.76
N ASP A 230 -21.99 9.62 -32.85
CA ASP A 230 -23.37 10.07 -32.67
C ASP A 230 -23.59 10.54 -31.23
N VAL A 231 -23.00 9.85 -30.25
CA VAL A 231 -23.07 10.22 -28.83
C VAL A 231 -22.37 11.56 -28.58
N PHE A 232 -21.16 11.74 -29.14
CA PHE A 232 -20.42 13.00 -28.98
C PHE A 232 -21.09 14.18 -29.70
N ALA A 233 -21.70 13.93 -30.86
CA ALA A 233 -22.51 14.92 -31.58
C ALA A 233 -23.74 15.33 -30.74
N LYS A 234 -24.45 14.36 -30.14
CA LYS A 234 -25.57 14.61 -29.24
C LYS A 234 -25.18 15.44 -28.03
N TYR A 235 -24.02 15.18 -27.44
CA TYR A 235 -23.51 16.00 -26.35
C TYR A 235 -23.22 17.45 -26.81
N ASN A 236 -22.63 17.63 -27.99
CA ASN A 236 -22.39 18.95 -28.61
C ASN A 236 -23.68 19.73 -28.88
N GLU A 237 -24.78 19.05 -29.19
CA GLU A 237 -26.11 19.65 -29.36
C GLU A 237 -26.70 20.14 -28.01
N GLY A 238 -26.12 19.76 -26.87
CA GLY A 238 -26.58 20.12 -25.53
C GLY A 238 -27.65 19.20 -24.96
N ASP A 239 -27.98 18.09 -25.62
CA ASP A 239 -29.05 17.17 -25.21
C ASP A 239 -28.56 16.14 -24.16
N ILE A 240 -28.15 16.65 -23.01
CA ILE A 240 -27.61 15.84 -21.91
C ILE A 240 -28.68 14.90 -21.32
N GLN A 241 -29.94 15.35 -21.31
CA GLN A 241 -31.03 14.55 -20.75
C GLN A 241 -31.30 13.31 -21.60
N TRP A 242 -31.32 13.44 -22.93
CA TRP A 242 -31.43 12.30 -23.82
C TRP A 242 -30.30 11.29 -23.58
N LEU A 243 -29.06 11.76 -23.37
CA LEU A 243 -27.92 10.90 -23.05
C LEU A 243 -28.10 10.13 -21.74
N ARG A 244 -28.62 10.78 -20.70
CA ARG A 244 -28.90 10.10 -19.42
C ARG A 244 -30.00 9.04 -19.55
N ASP A 245 -31.05 9.35 -20.29
CA ASP A 245 -32.20 8.46 -20.42
C ASP A 245 -31.90 7.27 -21.33
N ASN A 246 -31.07 7.47 -22.35
CA ASN A 246 -30.75 6.43 -23.34
C ASN A 246 -29.44 5.69 -23.06
N LEU A 247 -28.47 6.33 -22.41
CA LEU A 247 -27.14 5.79 -22.14
C LEU A 247 -26.75 6.06 -20.67
N PRO A 248 -27.57 5.60 -19.69
CA PRO A 248 -27.30 5.85 -18.27
C PRO A 248 -25.99 5.18 -17.85
N LEU A 249 -25.14 5.89 -17.11
CA LEU A 249 -23.74 5.48 -16.83
C LEU A 249 -23.59 4.15 -16.08
N ASP A 250 -24.53 3.82 -15.20
CA ASP A 250 -24.50 2.59 -14.39
C ASP A 250 -24.58 1.33 -15.26
N GLU A 251 -25.40 1.34 -16.32
CA GLU A 251 -25.58 0.17 -17.19
C GLU A 251 -24.28 -0.33 -17.88
N PRO A 252 -23.51 0.50 -18.62
CA PRO A 252 -22.25 0.06 -19.24
C PRO A 252 -21.20 -0.35 -18.20
N LEU A 253 -21.13 0.33 -17.05
CA LEU A 253 -20.18 -0.05 -15.99
C LEU A 253 -20.48 -1.45 -15.45
N LEU A 254 -21.75 -1.74 -15.19
CA LEU A 254 -22.17 -3.03 -14.62
C LEU A 254 -22.06 -4.17 -15.63
N ARG A 255 -22.47 -3.96 -16.89
CA ARG A 255 -22.28 -4.98 -17.95
C ARG A 255 -20.80 -5.28 -18.19
N MET A 256 -19.95 -4.25 -18.28
CA MET A 256 -18.50 -4.43 -18.42
C MET A 256 -17.92 -5.26 -17.26
N VAL A 257 -18.35 -5.00 -16.02
CA VAL A 257 -17.93 -5.78 -14.84
C VAL A 257 -18.37 -7.24 -14.94
N VAL A 258 -19.64 -7.48 -15.24
CA VAL A 258 -20.19 -8.84 -15.32
C VAL A 258 -19.51 -9.66 -16.43
N ASP A 259 -19.27 -9.05 -17.59
CA ASP A 259 -18.75 -9.74 -18.77
C ASP A 259 -17.24 -9.99 -18.71
N HIS A 260 -16.49 -9.11 -18.05
CA HIS A 260 -15.03 -9.13 -18.12
C HIS A 260 -14.33 -9.42 -16.82
N LEU A 261 -14.89 -9.06 -15.66
CA LEU A 261 -14.27 -9.40 -14.38
C LEU A 261 -14.58 -10.85 -14.00
N PRO A 262 -13.64 -11.56 -13.35
CA PRO A 262 -13.80 -12.95 -13.01
C PRO A 262 -14.67 -13.10 -11.75
N ASP A 263 -15.33 -14.25 -11.64
CA ASP A 263 -15.87 -14.73 -10.37
C ASP A 263 -14.75 -15.19 -9.42
N PRO A 264 -15.05 -15.34 -8.11
CA PRO A 264 -14.05 -15.74 -7.11
C PRO A 264 -13.34 -17.07 -7.41
N VAL A 265 -14.02 -18.05 -8.01
CA VAL A 265 -13.45 -19.38 -8.32
C VAL A 265 -12.47 -19.25 -9.49
N THR A 266 -12.84 -18.50 -10.53
CA THR A 266 -11.95 -18.22 -11.66
C THR A 266 -10.73 -17.41 -11.23
N ALA A 267 -10.92 -16.41 -10.37
CA ALA A 267 -9.84 -15.56 -9.86
C ALA A 267 -8.85 -16.34 -8.98
N ALA A 268 -9.36 -17.20 -8.09
CA ALA A 268 -8.54 -17.96 -7.15
C ALA A 268 -7.46 -18.81 -7.83
N LYS A 269 -7.73 -19.34 -9.02
CA LYS A 269 -6.79 -20.19 -9.78
C LYS A 269 -5.44 -19.52 -10.08
N TYR A 270 -5.43 -18.21 -10.33
CA TYR A 270 -4.20 -17.48 -10.61
C TYR A 270 -3.78 -16.56 -9.46
N ARG A 271 -4.70 -16.16 -8.56
CA ARG A 271 -4.37 -15.33 -7.40
C ARG A 271 -3.74 -16.11 -6.27
N ILE A 272 -4.31 -17.27 -5.89
CA ILE A 272 -3.81 -18.05 -4.74
C ILE A 272 -2.33 -18.45 -4.90
N PRO A 273 -1.88 -18.94 -6.06
CA PRO A 273 -0.45 -19.23 -6.26
C PRO A 273 0.49 -18.02 -6.09
N HIS A 274 -0.04 -16.81 -6.22
CA HIS A 274 0.73 -15.56 -6.12
C HIS A 274 0.72 -14.99 -4.70
N ILE A 275 -0.41 -15.05 -4.00
CA ILE A 275 -0.57 -14.40 -2.68
C ILE A 275 -0.40 -15.36 -1.49
N TRP A 276 -0.24 -16.66 -1.73
CA TRP A 276 -0.15 -17.68 -0.68
C TRP A 276 1.02 -18.63 -0.93
N GLY A 277 1.99 -18.62 -0.01
CA GLY A 277 3.22 -19.43 -0.10
C GLY A 277 3.09 -20.90 0.36
N GLY A 278 1.88 -21.37 0.66
CA GLY A 278 1.64 -22.75 1.10
C GLY A 278 1.67 -23.78 -0.05
N ASP A 279 1.61 -25.07 0.30
CA ASP A 279 1.57 -26.15 -0.69
C ASP A 279 0.21 -26.19 -1.41
N LEU A 280 0.22 -25.85 -2.70
CA LEU A 280 -0.95 -25.85 -3.59
C LEU A 280 -1.56 -27.26 -3.80
N ASN A 281 -0.81 -28.33 -3.55
CA ASN A 281 -1.30 -29.71 -3.69
C ASN A 281 -1.95 -30.24 -2.41
N SER A 282 -1.82 -29.52 -1.29
CA SER A 282 -2.48 -29.87 -0.04
C SER A 282 -4.01 -29.73 -0.14
N ASP A 283 -4.75 -30.38 0.78
CA ASP A 283 -6.21 -30.26 0.85
C ASP A 283 -6.66 -28.78 0.95
N LEU A 284 -5.96 -27.98 1.76
CA LEU A 284 -6.20 -26.54 1.88
C LEU A 284 -5.84 -25.80 0.57
N GLY A 285 -4.70 -26.11 -0.04
CA GLY A 285 -4.27 -25.48 -1.30
C GLY A 285 -5.24 -25.75 -2.47
N GLN A 286 -5.81 -26.95 -2.53
CA GLN A 286 -6.85 -27.31 -3.49
C GLN A 286 -8.19 -26.62 -3.20
N ALA A 287 -8.55 -26.50 -1.92
CA ALA A 287 -9.75 -25.80 -1.49
C ALA A 287 -9.69 -24.30 -1.78
N LEU A 288 -8.53 -23.66 -1.55
CA LEU A 288 -8.27 -22.25 -1.87
C LEU A 288 -8.40 -21.97 -3.36
N GLN A 289 -7.77 -22.78 -4.22
CA GLN A 289 -7.84 -22.62 -5.68
C GLN A 289 -9.25 -22.76 -6.26
N LYS A 290 -10.17 -23.36 -5.51
CA LYS A 290 -11.58 -23.55 -5.88
C LYS A 290 -12.52 -22.60 -5.15
N SER A 291 -12.02 -21.74 -4.25
CA SER A 291 -12.85 -21.00 -3.29
C SER A 291 -13.90 -21.92 -2.63
N ASP A 292 -13.48 -23.11 -2.18
CA ASP A 292 -14.40 -24.14 -1.71
C ASP A 292 -15.00 -23.74 -0.35
N PRO A 293 -16.33 -23.55 -0.24
CA PRO A 293 -16.97 -23.17 1.03
C PRO A 293 -17.01 -24.31 2.06
N ASN A 294 -16.81 -25.56 1.62
CA ASN A 294 -16.78 -26.74 2.48
C ASN A 294 -15.35 -27.18 2.84
N GLY A 295 -14.35 -26.49 2.29
CA GLY A 295 -12.95 -26.74 2.60
C GLY A 295 -12.51 -26.21 3.98
N PRO A 296 -11.25 -26.41 4.35
CA PRO A 296 -10.70 -25.85 5.58
C PRO A 296 -10.74 -24.31 5.57
N LEU A 297 -11.14 -23.69 6.68
CA LEU A 297 -11.26 -22.24 6.77
C LEU A 297 -9.89 -21.57 6.67
N LEU A 298 -9.73 -20.70 5.67
CA LEU A 298 -8.64 -19.74 5.60
C LEU A 298 -9.15 -18.42 5.03
N GLY A 299 -8.85 -17.33 5.73
CA GLY A 299 -9.19 -15.99 5.31
C GLY A 299 -8.16 -14.96 5.75
N MET A 300 -8.38 -13.73 5.32
CA MET A 300 -7.46 -12.63 5.58
C MET A 300 -8.23 -11.39 6.01
N ILE A 301 -7.74 -10.71 7.04
CA ILE A 301 -8.21 -9.38 7.45
C ILE A 301 -7.44 -8.36 6.63
N THR A 302 -8.12 -7.67 5.73
CA THR A 302 -7.49 -6.75 4.78
C THR A 302 -7.47 -5.32 5.29
N LYS A 303 -8.49 -4.91 6.06
CA LYS A 303 -8.67 -3.53 6.51
C LYS A 303 -9.26 -3.47 7.91
N ILE A 304 -8.95 -2.39 8.63
CA ILE A 304 -9.66 -2.00 9.84
C ILE A 304 -10.30 -0.64 9.61
N PHE A 305 -11.61 -0.57 9.84
CA PHE A 305 -12.34 0.69 9.87
C PHE A 305 -12.56 1.10 11.33
N LEU A 306 -12.16 2.32 11.68
CA LEU A 306 -12.40 2.90 13.00
C LEU A 306 -13.53 3.94 12.86
N ASP A 307 -14.74 3.58 13.30
CA ASP A 307 -15.93 4.42 13.10
C ASP A 307 -15.98 5.58 14.10
N PRO A 308 -15.83 6.85 13.67
CA PRO A 308 -15.90 8.01 14.55
C PRO A 308 -17.23 8.11 15.31
N LYS A 309 -18.34 7.68 14.70
CA LYS A 309 -19.70 7.75 15.28
C LYS A 309 -19.91 6.73 16.39
N ARG A 310 -19.09 5.68 16.43
CA ARG A 310 -19.12 4.62 17.46
C ARG A 310 -17.89 4.68 18.36
N ASN A 311 -17.43 5.88 18.69
CA ASN A 311 -16.26 6.12 19.55
C ASN A 311 -15.01 5.36 19.07
N TYR A 312 -14.78 5.38 17.75
CA TYR A 312 -13.67 4.70 17.07
C TYR A 312 -13.59 3.20 17.36
N ALA A 313 -14.74 2.55 17.56
CA ALA A 313 -14.82 1.10 17.67
C ALA A 313 -14.33 0.43 16.38
N PRO A 314 -13.47 -0.59 16.46
CA PRO A 314 -12.90 -1.24 15.29
C PRO A 314 -13.90 -2.19 14.63
N THR A 315 -13.98 -2.08 13.31
CA THR A 315 -14.61 -3.03 12.40
C THR A 315 -13.53 -3.61 11.50
N LEU A 316 -13.31 -4.92 11.60
CA LEU A 316 -12.34 -5.65 10.79
C LEU A 316 -13.03 -6.09 9.50
N ILE A 317 -12.50 -5.69 8.36
CA ILE A 317 -12.98 -6.07 7.03
C ILE A 317 -11.97 -7.03 6.43
N GLY A 318 -12.45 -8.09 5.80
CA GLY A 318 -11.58 -9.10 5.21
C GLY A 318 -12.27 -9.93 4.14
N ARG A 319 -11.59 -11.00 3.72
CA ARG A 319 -12.11 -11.96 2.75
C ARG A 319 -11.93 -13.39 3.23
N VAL A 320 -12.95 -14.21 3.00
CA VAL A 320 -12.87 -15.67 3.17
C VAL A 320 -12.41 -16.27 1.83
N PHE A 321 -11.28 -16.96 1.81
CA PHE A 321 -10.72 -17.57 0.59
C PHE A 321 -11.04 -19.07 0.49
N SER A 322 -11.18 -19.77 1.62
CA SER A 322 -11.66 -21.14 1.69
C SER A 322 -12.44 -21.37 2.98
N GLY A 323 -13.35 -22.33 2.96
CA GLY A 323 -14.26 -22.67 4.06
C GLY A 323 -15.40 -21.67 4.23
N THR A 324 -16.09 -21.79 5.36
CA THR A 324 -17.19 -20.90 5.74
C THR A 324 -16.92 -20.36 7.12
N LEU A 325 -16.90 -19.03 7.26
CA LEU A 325 -16.74 -18.34 8.54
C LEU A 325 -18.10 -18.24 9.23
N ASP A 326 -18.23 -18.82 10.41
CA ASP A 326 -19.45 -18.81 11.22
C ASP A 326 -19.32 -17.88 12.42
N GLN A 327 -20.37 -17.14 12.77
CA GLN A 327 -20.36 -16.23 13.93
C GLN A 327 -20.06 -16.97 15.25
N THR A 328 -20.36 -18.27 15.33
CA THR A 328 -20.10 -19.09 16.52
C THR A 328 -18.63 -19.53 16.62
N ASP A 329 -17.83 -19.31 15.58
CA ASP A 329 -16.45 -19.76 15.53
C ASP A 329 -15.54 -19.05 16.54
N THR A 330 -14.45 -19.74 16.85
CA THR A 330 -13.26 -19.12 17.40
C THR A 330 -12.19 -19.21 16.32
N ILE A 331 -11.73 -18.06 15.83
CA ILE A 331 -10.65 -18.01 14.85
C ILE A 331 -9.30 -17.90 15.55
N TYR A 332 -8.28 -18.42 14.90
CA TYR A 332 -6.89 -18.25 15.28
C TYR A 332 -6.19 -17.39 14.24
N LEU A 333 -5.60 -16.30 14.74
CA LEU A 333 -4.81 -15.36 13.96
C LEU A 333 -3.37 -15.87 13.91
N ILE A 334 -2.89 -16.17 12.70
CA ILE A 334 -1.66 -16.94 12.51
C ILE A 334 -0.41 -16.11 12.82
N ASN A 335 -0.38 -14.86 12.36
CA ASN A 335 0.81 -14.01 12.47
C ASN A 335 0.99 -13.50 13.91
N SER A 336 -0.12 -13.16 14.57
CA SER A 336 -0.15 -12.69 15.96
C SER A 336 -0.16 -13.80 17.01
N ASP A 337 -0.35 -15.07 16.60
CA ASP A 337 -0.45 -16.22 17.49
C ASP A 337 -1.58 -16.09 18.56
N THR A 338 -2.74 -15.55 18.18
CA THR A 338 -3.85 -15.29 19.11
C THR A 338 -5.16 -15.98 18.72
N LYS A 339 -5.95 -16.41 19.71
CA LYS A 339 -7.31 -16.95 19.50
C LYS A 339 -8.35 -15.89 19.85
N ASN A 340 -9.32 -15.70 18.95
CA ASN A 340 -10.36 -14.70 19.10
C ASN A 340 -11.73 -15.31 18.81
N ARG A 341 -12.67 -15.14 19.73
CA ARG A 341 -14.07 -15.54 19.53
C ARG A 341 -14.83 -14.41 18.83
N LEU A 342 -15.61 -14.75 17.81
CA LEU A 342 -16.38 -13.74 17.09
C LEU A 342 -17.58 -13.31 17.93
N LYS A 343 -17.86 -12.01 17.94
CA LYS A 343 -19.04 -11.44 18.63
C LYS A 343 -20.17 -11.17 17.64
N ARG A 344 -19.83 -10.54 16.52
CA ARG A 344 -20.78 -10.12 15.49
C ARG A 344 -20.09 -10.23 14.13
N LEU A 345 -20.77 -10.87 13.20
CA LEU A 345 -20.30 -11.18 11.85
C LEU A 345 -21.33 -10.69 10.84
N GLY A 346 -20.86 -10.17 9.70
CA GLY A 346 -21.74 -9.69 8.66
C GLY A 346 -20.97 -9.18 7.45
N VAL A 347 -21.63 -8.36 6.66
CA VAL A 347 -21.01 -7.62 5.54
C VAL A 347 -21.26 -6.13 5.69
N MET A 348 -20.28 -5.33 5.29
CA MET A 348 -20.35 -3.88 5.44
C MET A 348 -20.97 -3.25 4.20
N GLU A 349 -21.83 -2.25 4.42
CA GLU A 349 -22.36 -1.37 3.39
C GLU A 349 -22.15 0.09 3.83
N ILE A 350 -21.14 0.73 3.23
CA ILE A 350 -20.63 2.07 3.54
C ILE A 350 -20.21 2.19 5.01
N THR A 351 -21.15 2.51 5.89
CA THR A 351 -20.93 2.60 7.36
C THR A 351 -21.76 1.62 8.17
N ASP A 352 -22.73 0.93 7.55
CA ASP A 352 -23.61 0.00 8.25
C ASP A 352 -23.13 -1.45 8.11
N LEU A 353 -23.55 -2.31 9.04
CA LEU A 353 -23.26 -3.74 9.03
C LEU A 353 -24.57 -4.50 8.86
N LEU A 354 -24.68 -5.27 7.78
CA LEU A 354 -25.69 -6.30 7.63
C LEU A 354 -25.21 -7.56 8.36
N ASP A 355 -25.88 -7.94 9.44
CA ASP A 355 -25.57 -9.17 10.18
C ASP A 355 -25.84 -10.41 9.34
N ILE A 356 -24.82 -11.26 9.19
CA ILE A 356 -24.90 -12.55 8.49
C ILE A 356 -24.13 -13.58 9.32
N ALA A 357 -24.83 -14.62 9.75
CA ALA A 357 -24.27 -15.61 10.67
C ALA A 357 -23.18 -16.50 10.03
N ARG A 358 -23.23 -16.72 8.71
CA ARG A 358 -22.31 -17.61 7.99
C ARG A 358 -21.87 -16.95 6.69
N ILE A 359 -20.56 -16.81 6.47
CA ILE A 359 -20.02 -16.19 5.26
C ILE A 359 -19.12 -17.21 4.56
N PRO A 360 -19.56 -17.75 3.41
CA PRO A 360 -18.77 -18.72 2.67
C PRO A 360 -17.61 -18.05 1.92
N ALA A 361 -16.65 -18.88 1.51
CA ALA A 361 -15.54 -18.50 0.64
C ALA A 361 -15.98 -17.67 -0.57
N GLY A 362 -15.08 -16.80 -1.05
CA GLY A 362 -15.32 -15.91 -2.17
C GLY A 362 -16.07 -14.61 -1.84
N ASN A 363 -16.44 -14.38 -0.57
CA ASN A 363 -17.09 -13.14 -0.13
C ASN A 363 -16.19 -12.30 0.79
N LEU A 364 -16.43 -10.99 0.79
CA LEU A 364 -15.96 -10.11 1.85
C LEU A 364 -16.78 -10.34 3.13
N PHE A 365 -16.17 -10.04 4.27
CA PHE A 365 -16.84 -10.04 5.57
C PHE A 365 -16.45 -8.80 6.36
N ALA A 366 -17.25 -8.51 7.38
CA ALA A 366 -16.98 -7.54 8.41
C ALA A 366 -17.22 -8.15 9.80
N LEU A 367 -16.31 -7.87 10.72
CA LEU A 367 -16.28 -8.44 12.05
C LEU A 367 -16.11 -7.35 13.10
N PHE A 368 -16.88 -7.46 14.19
CA PHE A 368 -16.74 -6.60 15.36
C PHE A 368 -16.28 -7.40 16.57
N GLY A 369 -15.45 -6.77 17.40
CA GLY A 369 -15.25 -7.20 18.79
C GLY A 369 -13.82 -7.21 19.31
N PHE A 370 -12.83 -7.16 18.41
CA PHE A 370 -11.40 -7.06 18.73
C PHE A 370 -10.67 -6.26 17.66
N ILE A 371 -9.37 -6.02 17.84
CA ILE A 371 -8.49 -5.37 16.86
C ILE A 371 -7.23 -6.21 16.67
N CYS A 372 -6.79 -6.36 15.44
CA CYS A 372 -5.52 -6.98 15.04
C CYS A 372 -4.86 -6.08 13.97
N PRO A 373 -3.60 -6.28 13.59
CA PRO A 373 -3.03 -5.59 12.44
C PRO A 373 -3.78 -5.93 11.13
N SER A 374 -3.83 -4.99 10.19
CA SER A 374 -4.25 -5.31 8.81
C SER A 374 -3.22 -6.25 8.17
N GLY A 375 -3.68 -7.19 7.35
CA GLY A 375 -2.82 -8.22 6.76
C GLY A 375 -2.86 -9.57 7.48
N GLU A 376 -3.57 -9.68 8.60
CA GLU A 376 -3.59 -10.88 9.43
C GLU A 376 -4.30 -12.04 8.72
N THR A 377 -3.64 -13.20 8.65
CA THR A 377 -4.27 -14.45 8.19
C THR A 377 -4.96 -15.15 9.36
N PHE A 378 -6.14 -15.70 9.13
CA PHE A 378 -6.86 -16.48 10.13
C PHE A 378 -7.33 -17.84 9.62
N MET A 379 -7.45 -18.77 10.56
CA MET A 379 -8.01 -20.11 10.37
C MET A 379 -8.91 -20.49 11.55
N LEU A 380 -9.60 -21.64 11.49
CA LEU A 380 -10.36 -22.14 12.64
C LEU A 380 -9.43 -22.45 13.82
N GLY A 381 -9.83 -22.00 15.01
CA GLY A 381 -9.06 -22.18 16.24
C GLY A 381 -8.94 -23.63 16.71
N ASN A 382 -9.82 -24.51 16.23
CA ASN A 382 -9.78 -25.96 16.48
C ASN A 382 -8.85 -26.69 15.51
N ASP A 383 -8.59 -26.11 14.34
CA ASP A 383 -7.73 -26.70 13.30
C ASP A 383 -6.25 -26.38 13.52
N VAL A 384 -5.94 -25.55 14.52
CA VAL A 384 -4.57 -25.23 14.92
C VAL A 384 -3.87 -26.50 15.41
N PRO A 385 -2.73 -26.90 14.81
CA PRO A 385 -1.98 -28.05 15.25
C PRO A 385 -1.57 -27.92 16.73
N LYS A 386 -1.82 -28.98 17.51
CA LYS A 386 -1.40 -29.06 18.93
C LYS A 386 0.12 -29.17 19.06
N ASP A 387 0.78 -29.70 18.04
CA ASP A 387 2.23 -29.83 17.98
C ASP A 387 2.88 -28.46 17.74
N LYS A 388 3.84 -28.09 18.61
CA LYS A 388 4.48 -26.76 18.57
C LYS A 388 5.33 -26.55 17.32
N GLU A 389 5.96 -27.60 16.79
CA GLU A 389 6.80 -27.48 15.60
C GLU A 389 5.94 -27.32 14.35
N LYS A 390 4.83 -28.08 14.24
CA LYS A 390 3.84 -27.86 13.17
C LYS A 390 3.16 -26.50 13.26
N ARG A 391 2.91 -26.00 14.47
CA ARG A 391 2.32 -24.67 14.67
C ARG A 391 3.24 -23.55 14.18
N LYS A 392 4.56 -23.66 14.41
CA LYS A 392 5.54 -22.69 13.87
C LYS A 392 5.53 -22.65 12.34
N LEU A 393 5.30 -23.80 11.70
CA LEU A 393 5.23 -23.91 10.24
C LEU A 393 3.96 -23.27 9.63
N LEU A 394 2.91 -22.96 10.42
CA LEU A 394 1.73 -22.26 9.92
C LEU A 394 2.05 -20.88 9.36
N SER A 395 3.10 -20.22 9.88
CA SER A 395 3.56 -18.92 9.37
C SER A 395 3.95 -19.00 7.88
N ALA A 396 4.54 -20.12 7.45
CA ALA A 396 4.85 -20.40 6.05
C ALA A 396 3.60 -20.72 5.19
N SER A 397 2.45 -20.91 5.82
CA SER A 397 1.15 -21.11 5.16
C SER A 397 0.20 -19.93 5.40
N SER A 398 0.72 -18.78 5.80
CA SER A 398 -0.03 -17.52 5.86
C SER A 398 -0.03 -16.82 4.50
N PHE A 399 -0.94 -15.88 4.29
CA PHE A 399 -0.88 -15.02 3.10
C PHE A 399 0.36 -14.14 3.15
N GLU A 400 0.91 -13.85 1.98
CA GLU A 400 2.02 -12.90 1.82
C GLU A 400 1.67 -11.54 2.40
N LYS A 401 2.67 -10.80 2.91
CA LYS A 401 2.44 -9.44 3.41
C LYS A 401 1.88 -8.55 2.30
N ILE A 402 1.03 -7.60 2.68
CA ILE A 402 0.57 -6.57 1.74
C ILE A 402 1.76 -5.66 1.45
N GLN A 403 2.19 -5.63 0.20
CA GLN A 403 3.25 -4.73 -0.23
C GLN A 403 2.66 -3.32 -0.38
N TYR A 404 3.37 -2.35 0.18
CA TYR A 404 3.02 -0.94 0.10
C TYR A 404 3.99 -0.24 -0.83
N ALA A 405 3.49 0.66 -1.67
CA ALA A 405 4.30 1.35 -2.67
C ALA A 405 5.33 2.32 -2.07
N CYS A 406 5.20 2.69 -0.79
CA CYS A 406 6.03 3.71 -0.14
C CYS A 406 6.28 3.36 1.33
N GLU A 407 7.48 3.66 1.82
CA GLU A 407 7.81 3.69 3.24
C GLU A 407 7.45 5.04 3.87
N ALA A 408 7.39 5.08 5.21
CA ALA A 408 7.23 6.33 5.95
C ALA A 408 8.46 7.24 5.76
N VAL A 409 8.21 8.45 5.22
CA VAL A 409 9.23 9.45 4.89
C VAL A 409 9.00 10.81 5.56
N VAL A 410 7.83 11.02 6.19
CA VAL A 410 7.49 12.23 6.94
C VAL A 410 7.11 11.86 8.36
N SER A 411 7.56 12.64 9.34
CA SER A 411 7.24 12.46 10.76
C SER A 411 6.73 13.74 11.41
N ARG A 412 5.95 13.61 12.48
CA ARG A 412 5.63 14.69 13.43
C ARG A 412 5.84 14.22 14.85
N SER A 413 6.32 15.12 15.70
CA SER A 413 6.31 14.95 17.15
C SER A 413 4.88 15.15 17.65
N ILE A 414 4.39 14.22 18.46
CA ILE A 414 3.10 14.32 19.16
C ILE A 414 3.36 14.12 20.66
N LYS A 415 2.74 14.94 21.50
CA LYS A 415 2.82 14.80 22.96
C LYS A 415 1.43 15.04 23.55
N PRO A 416 0.97 14.27 24.54
CA PRO A 416 -0.30 14.58 25.18
C PRO A 416 -0.17 15.92 25.93
N LYS A 417 -1.22 16.74 25.90
CA LYS A 417 -1.25 17.99 26.68
C LYS A 417 -1.19 17.70 28.17
N ASP A 418 -1.86 16.64 28.62
CA ASP A 418 -1.76 16.10 29.97
C ASP A 418 -0.74 14.95 30.00
N PRO A 419 0.39 15.08 30.73
CA PRO A 419 1.37 14.01 30.89
C PRO A 419 0.83 12.71 31.51
N HIS A 420 -0.32 12.74 32.19
CA HIS A 420 -0.97 11.54 32.72
C HIS A 420 -1.69 10.71 31.65
N GLU A 421 -1.91 11.25 30.44
CA GLU A 421 -2.58 10.56 29.33
C GLU A 421 -1.60 9.84 28.38
N ILE A 422 -0.33 9.66 28.74
CA ILE A 422 0.66 8.97 27.89
C ILE A 422 0.20 7.55 27.51
N ASP A 423 -0.27 6.76 28.47
CA ASP A 423 -0.74 5.39 28.19
C ASP A 423 -1.96 5.38 27.26
N LYS A 424 -2.85 6.38 27.42
CA LYS A 424 -4.02 6.57 26.56
C LYS A 424 -3.61 6.99 25.14
N LEU A 425 -2.58 7.82 25.01
CA LEU A 425 -2.00 8.19 23.72
C LEU A 425 -1.44 6.94 23.02
N ASP A 426 -0.63 6.14 23.71
CA ASP A 426 -0.06 4.90 23.17
C ASP A 426 -1.15 3.93 22.70
N ASP A 427 -2.23 3.77 23.48
CA ASP A 427 -3.38 2.96 23.10
C ASP A 427 -4.11 3.48 21.85
N VAL A 428 -4.35 4.80 21.77
CA VAL A 428 -5.05 5.42 20.64
C VAL A 428 -4.20 5.35 19.37
N VAL A 429 -2.92 5.72 19.46
CA VAL A 429 -2.00 5.65 18.33
C VAL A 429 -1.85 4.20 17.88
N GLY A 430 -1.69 3.25 18.81
CA GLY A 430 -1.60 1.83 18.50
C GLY A 430 -2.81 1.28 17.73
N LYS A 431 -4.02 1.82 17.96
CA LYS A 431 -5.20 1.47 17.13
C LYS A 431 -5.10 2.01 15.71
N TRP A 432 -4.68 3.28 15.55
CA TRP A 432 -4.51 3.89 14.24
C TRP A 432 -3.40 3.24 13.42
N ILE A 433 -2.27 2.87 14.03
CA ILE A 433 -1.18 2.15 13.35
C ILE A 433 -1.61 0.75 12.90
N LYS A 434 -2.43 0.04 13.69
CA LYS A 434 -3.01 -1.25 13.25
C LYS A 434 -3.94 -1.07 12.04
N ALA A 435 -4.70 0.02 12.02
CA ALA A 435 -5.62 0.34 10.94
C ALA A 435 -4.89 0.79 9.66
N ASP A 436 -3.79 1.53 9.81
CA ASP A 436 -2.94 1.97 8.71
C ASP A 436 -1.46 1.59 8.93
N PRO A 437 -1.05 0.37 8.53
CA PRO A 437 0.32 -0.11 8.69
C PRO A 437 1.38 0.61 7.85
N THR A 438 1.00 1.61 7.05
CA THR A 438 1.95 2.48 6.34
C THR A 438 2.48 3.62 7.21
N ALA A 439 1.86 3.83 8.37
CA ALA A 439 2.34 4.73 9.40
C ALA A 439 3.15 3.97 10.46
N GLU A 440 4.12 4.65 11.06
CA GLU A 440 4.94 4.13 12.15
C GLU A 440 4.84 5.03 13.37
N TYR A 441 4.86 4.42 14.55
CA TYR A 441 4.89 5.15 15.81
C TYR A 441 6.04 4.64 16.66
N ARG A 442 6.86 5.57 17.16
CA ARG A 442 7.94 5.26 18.09
C ARG A 442 8.01 6.29 19.20
N ARG A 443 8.39 5.83 20.38
CA ARG A 443 8.81 6.68 21.48
C ARG A 443 10.34 6.73 21.45
N ASP A 444 10.87 7.93 21.30
CA ASP A 444 12.30 8.17 21.36
C ASP A 444 12.71 8.24 22.84
N GLU A 445 13.47 7.23 23.31
CA GLU A 445 13.86 7.11 24.71
C GLU A 445 14.87 8.19 25.16
N GLU A 446 15.66 8.74 24.22
CA GLU A 446 16.68 9.75 24.52
C GLU A 446 16.06 11.15 24.67
N SER A 447 15.15 11.50 23.77
CA SER A 447 14.49 12.81 23.75
C SER A 447 13.14 12.85 24.48
N GLY A 448 12.58 11.68 24.79
CA GLY A 448 11.24 11.55 25.38
C GLY A 448 10.13 12.00 24.43
N GLU A 449 10.40 12.14 23.13
CA GLU A 449 9.43 12.53 22.13
C GLU A 449 8.66 11.33 21.58
N PHE A 450 7.38 11.52 21.26
CA PHE A 450 6.60 10.51 20.56
C PHE A 450 6.51 10.92 19.09
N VAL A 451 7.02 10.08 18.21
CA VAL A 451 7.19 10.39 16.79
C VAL A 451 6.23 9.53 15.99
N LEU A 452 5.30 10.19 15.30
CA LEU A 452 4.39 9.57 14.34
C LEU A 452 4.90 9.82 12.92
N SER A 453 5.16 8.76 12.17
CA SER A 453 5.71 8.80 10.81
C SER A 453 4.72 8.22 9.81
N GLY A 454 4.73 8.69 8.56
CA GLY A 454 3.87 8.24 7.49
C GLY A 454 4.45 8.56 6.11
N ILE A 455 3.75 8.13 5.07
CA ILE A 455 4.21 8.20 3.68
C ILE A 455 4.11 9.60 3.08
N ASP A 456 3.24 10.45 3.64
CA ASP A 456 2.96 11.78 3.10
C ASP A 456 2.49 12.76 4.20
N PRO A 457 2.79 14.08 4.09
CA PRO A 457 2.36 15.06 5.08
C PRO A 457 0.86 15.09 5.35
N LEU A 458 0.02 14.91 4.32
CA LEU A 458 -1.44 14.92 4.46
C LEU A 458 -1.95 13.74 5.28
N GLN A 459 -1.35 12.56 5.10
CA GLN A 459 -1.69 11.37 5.89
C GLN A 459 -1.46 11.66 7.39
N ILE A 460 -0.30 12.23 7.72
CA ILE A 460 0.07 12.56 9.09
C ILE A 460 -0.82 13.65 9.66
N GLU A 461 -1.20 14.65 8.87
CA GLU A 461 -2.16 15.68 9.28
C GLU A 461 -3.51 15.06 9.70
N ILE A 462 -4.04 14.13 8.91
CA ILE A 462 -5.32 13.47 9.22
C ILE A 462 -5.19 12.55 10.44
N LEU A 463 -4.12 11.75 10.52
CA LEU A 463 -3.87 10.88 11.66
C LEU A 463 -3.73 11.69 12.95
N THR A 464 -2.94 12.76 12.94
CA THR A 464 -2.76 13.63 14.12
C THR A 464 -4.07 14.29 14.54
N LYS A 465 -4.89 14.76 13.60
CA LYS A 465 -6.22 15.31 13.92
C LYS A 465 -7.13 14.27 14.58
N ARG A 466 -7.13 13.03 14.08
CA ARG A 466 -7.94 11.92 14.62
C ARG A 466 -7.49 11.45 15.98
N ILE A 467 -6.18 11.42 16.22
CA ILE A 467 -5.60 11.15 17.53
C ILE A 467 -5.99 12.29 18.48
N ASN A 468 -5.87 13.55 18.04
CA ASN A 468 -6.22 14.74 18.82
C ASN A 468 -7.70 14.76 19.27
N ASN A 469 -8.61 14.19 18.46
CA ASN A 469 -10.02 14.06 18.82
C ASN A 469 -10.28 13.04 19.95
N GLN A 470 -9.33 12.13 20.24
CA GLN A 470 -9.45 11.11 21.28
C GLN A 470 -8.58 11.39 22.52
N VAL A 471 -7.43 12.04 22.31
CA VAL A 471 -6.47 12.48 23.32
C VAL A 471 -5.96 13.84 22.91
N GLU A 472 -6.09 14.87 23.73
CA GLU A 472 -5.61 16.20 23.35
C GLU A 472 -4.08 16.19 23.26
N ILE A 473 -3.54 16.51 22.09
CA ILE A 473 -2.10 16.49 21.81
C ILE A 473 -1.56 17.85 21.39
N ILE A 474 -0.29 18.07 21.67
CA ILE A 474 0.57 19.11 21.10
C ILE A 474 1.25 18.48 19.88
N ILE A 475 1.12 19.13 18.72
CA ILE A 475 1.63 18.63 17.44
C ILE A 475 2.80 19.52 17.02
N GLY A 476 3.97 18.92 16.81
CA GLY A 476 5.15 19.58 16.26
C GLY A 476 5.08 19.74 14.74
N GLU A 477 6.01 20.49 14.18
CA GLU A 477 6.14 20.66 12.73
C GLU A 477 6.51 19.34 12.02
N PRO A 478 6.08 19.15 10.75
CA PRO A 478 6.48 17.99 9.96
C PRO A 478 7.99 18.00 9.69
N ILE A 479 8.59 16.84 9.86
CA ILE A 479 10.01 16.59 9.72
C ILE A 479 10.20 15.50 8.67
N ILE A 480 11.18 15.66 7.79
CA ILE A 480 11.58 14.60 6.87
C ILE A 480 12.46 13.59 7.58
N VAL A 481 12.15 12.30 7.38
CA VAL A 481 12.98 11.19 7.86
C VAL A 481 14.04 10.89 6.82
N TYR A 482 15.30 11.04 7.21
CA TYR A 482 16.43 10.75 6.34
C TYR A 482 16.80 9.26 6.46
N ARG A 483 17.75 8.82 5.64
CA ARG A 483 18.40 7.52 5.80
C ARG A 483 19.90 7.70 5.93
N GLU A 484 20.53 6.88 6.75
CA GLU A 484 21.99 6.78 6.78
C GLU A 484 22.43 5.63 5.86
N LYS A 485 23.34 5.91 4.93
CA LYS A 485 24.01 4.86 4.13
C LYS A 485 25.51 5.00 4.22
N ILE A 486 26.20 3.93 3.84
CA ILE A 486 27.66 3.91 3.68
C ILE A 486 28.01 3.90 2.19
N THR A 487 29.20 4.42 1.86
CA THR A 487 29.65 4.55 0.46
C THR A 487 30.83 3.66 0.11
N LYS A 488 31.51 3.09 1.10
CA LYS A 488 32.67 2.23 0.89
C LYS A 488 32.72 1.11 1.94
N LYS A 489 33.50 0.08 1.62
CA LYS A 489 33.80 -1.02 2.53
C LYS A 489 34.67 -0.55 3.70
N SER A 490 34.31 -0.95 4.91
CA SER A 490 35.09 -0.67 6.11
C SER A 490 36.24 -1.67 6.29
N PRO A 491 37.26 -1.32 7.11
CA PRO A 491 38.16 -2.30 7.69
C PRO A 491 37.42 -3.33 8.57
N LEU A 492 38.11 -4.41 8.92
CA LEU A 492 37.65 -5.39 9.90
C LEU A 492 37.84 -4.85 11.32
N TYR A 493 36.77 -4.87 12.10
CA TYR A 493 36.74 -4.43 13.48
C TYR A 493 36.54 -5.60 14.43
N HIS A 494 37.52 -5.79 15.31
CA HIS A 494 37.49 -6.82 16.34
C HIS A 494 37.02 -6.20 17.66
N THR A 495 35.84 -6.61 18.12
CA THR A 495 35.30 -6.16 19.40
C THR A 495 35.04 -7.32 20.36
N LYS A 496 34.91 -7.01 21.64
CA LYS A 496 34.66 -7.95 22.72
C LYS A 496 33.43 -7.54 23.54
N SER A 497 32.77 -8.50 24.16
CA SER A 497 31.71 -8.22 25.15
C SER A 497 32.27 -7.52 26.38
N ALA A 498 31.40 -6.89 27.19
CA ALA A 498 31.83 -6.20 28.41
C ALA A 498 32.55 -7.14 29.39
N ASN A 499 32.10 -8.40 29.46
CA ASN A 499 32.76 -9.46 30.23
C ASN A 499 33.98 -10.10 29.53
N THR A 500 34.36 -9.64 28.33
CA THR A 500 35.52 -10.07 27.51
C THR A 500 35.51 -11.51 26.99
N HIS A 501 34.49 -12.31 27.35
CA HIS A 501 34.40 -13.72 27.00
C HIS A 501 33.94 -13.99 25.57
N ASN A 502 33.18 -13.06 24.98
CA ASN A 502 32.69 -13.15 23.62
C ASN A 502 33.40 -12.12 22.75
N ARG A 503 33.60 -12.44 21.48
CA ARG A 503 34.29 -11.55 20.53
C ARG A 503 33.65 -11.68 19.17
N ILE A 504 33.64 -10.59 18.41
CA ILE A 504 33.15 -10.57 17.03
C ILE A 504 34.15 -9.80 16.17
N LEU A 505 34.41 -10.31 14.98
CA LEU A 505 35.19 -9.65 13.95
C LEU A 505 34.27 -9.38 12.76
N LEU A 506 34.02 -8.11 12.45
CA LEU A 506 33.03 -7.70 11.46
C LEU A 506 33.51 -6.53 10.62
N TYR A 507 33.03 -6.45 9.37
CA TYR A 507 33.12 -5.28 8.53
C TYR A 507 31.77 -4.96 7.89
N LEU A 508 31.63 -3.74 7.36
CA LEU A 508 30.49 -3.29 6.59
C LEU A 508 30.89 -3.02 5.14
N GLU A 509 29.97 -3.24 4.21
CA GLU A 509 30.08 -2.78 2.83
C GLU A 509 28.71 -2.33 2.30
N PRO A 510 28.66 -1.37 1.35
CA PRO A 510 27.41 -0.97 0.74
C PRO A 510 26.79 -2.16 0.00
N LEU A 511 25.48 -2.30 0.11
CA LEU A 511 24.72 -3.28 -0.65
C LEU A 511 24.68 -2.88 -2.13
N ASP A 512 24.67 -3.85 -3.04
CA ASP A 512 24.55 -3.56 -4.46
C ASP A 512 23.11 -3.15 -4.82
N GLU A 513 22.99 -2.26 -5.82
CA GLU A 513 21.71 -1.66 -6.23
C GLU A 513 20.67 -2.71 -6.68
N THR A 514 21.12 -3.81 -7.28
CA THR A 514 20.24 -4.90 -7.71
C THR A 514 19.62 -5.58 -6.51
N THR A 515 20.42 -5.91 -5.50
CA THR A 515 19.94 -6.52 -4.25
C THR A 515 19.04 -5.58 -3.47
N GLU A 516 19.36 -4.28 -3.40
CA GLU A 516 18.45 -3.28 -2.80
C GLU A 516 17.06 -3.33 -3.47
N LYS A 517 16.99 -3.29 -4.81
CA LYS A 517 15.71 -3.38 -5.54
C LYS A 517 14.96 -4.69 -5.29
N LEU A 518 15.67 -5.81 -5.12
CA LEU A 518 15.03 -7.09 -4.80
C LEU A 518 14.43 -7.09 -3.39
N ILE A 519 15.09 -6.42 -2.43
CA ILE A 519 14.54 -6.25 -1.08
C ILE A 519 13.34 -5.30 -1.10
N ASP A 520 13.44 -4.17 -1.79
CA ASP A 520 12.36 -3.19 -1.92
C ASP A 520 11.11 -3.79 -2.58
N ALA A 521 11.30 -4.65 -3.58
CA ALA A 521 10.22 -5.41 -4.22
C ALA A 521 9.68 -6.59 -3.38
N GLY A 522 10.20 -6.79 -2.16
CA GLY A 522 9.82 -7.89 -1.26
C GLY A 522 10.27 -9.29 -1.72
N LYS A 523 10.98 -9.39 -2.84
CA LYS A 523 11.53 -10.66 -3.37
C LYS A 523 12.61 -11.26 -2.49
N ILE A 524 13.24 -10.45 -1.63
CA ILE A 524 14.20 -10.88 -0.62
C ILE A 524 13.69 -10.42 0.73
N ASN A 525 13.34 -11.35 1.62
CA ASN A 525 12.83 -11.04 2.95
C ASN A 525 13.30 -12.03 4.03
N ASP A 526 12.98 -11.73 5.29
CA ASP A 526 13.43 -12.48 6.46
C ASP A 526 12.66 -13.78 6.71
N LEU A 527 11.49 -13.97 6.09
CA LEU A 527 10.63 -15.14 6.24
C LEU A 527 10.93 -16.25 5.22
N GLN A 528 11.60 -15.91 4.12
CA GLN A 528 11.94 -16.86 3.06
C GLN A 528 12.85 -17.99 3.51
N ASN A 529 12.69 -19.14 2.86
CA ASN A 529 13.62 -20.25 3.00
C ASN A 529 15.03 -19.85 2.53
N ASP A 530 16.05 -20.18 3.32
CA ASP A 530 17.45 -19.83 3.02
C ASP A 530 17.92 -20.33 1.64
N LYS A 531 17.41 -21.47 1.14
CA LYS A 531 17.80 -22.01 -0.17
C LYS A 531 17.18 -21.24 -1.33
N GLU A 532 15.91 -20.88 -1.18
CA GLU A 532 15.15 -20.12 -2.17
C GLU A 532 15.71 -18.69 -2.27
N ARG A 533 15.87 -18.02 -1.13
CA ARG A 533 16.51 -16.70 -1.07
C ARG A 533 17.90 -16.71 -1.72
N ALA A 534 18.70 -17.75 -1.44
CA ALA A 534 20.02 -17.89 -2.04
C ALA A 534 20.00 -18.17 -3.55
N GLN A 535 18.95 -18.82 -4.05
CA GLN A 535 18.76 -19.04 -5.48
C GLN A 535 18.45 -17.71 -6.18
N ILE A 536 17.49 -16.94 -5.67
CA ILE A 536 17.12 -15.63 -6.19
C ILE A 536 18.34 -14.69 -6.22
N LEU A 537 19.06 -14.56 -5.09
CA LEU A 537 20.25 -13.69 -5.03
C LEU A 537 21.37 -14.12 -5.98
N ARG A 538 21.51 -15.42 -6.23
CA ARG A 538 22.50 -15.93 -7.18
C ARG A 538 22.10 -15.62 -8.63
N GLU A 539 20.84 -15.87 -8.97
CA GLU A 539 20.32 -15.74 -10.33
C GLU A 539 20.16 -14.27 -10.74
N ASP A 540 19.60 -13.45 -9.84
CA ASP A 540 19.22 -12.07 -10.16
C ASP A 540 20.29 -11.04 -9.75
N ALA A 541 21.02 -11.30 -8.65
CA ALA A 541 22.00 -10.36 -8.10
C ALA A 541 23.46 -10.87 -8.13
N GLY A 542 23.71 -12.07 -8.66
CA GLY A 542 25.06 -12.61 -8.85
C GLY A 542 25.80 -12.99 -7.55
N TRP A 543 25.09 -13.18 -6.43
CA TRP A 543 25.71 -13.56 -5.16
C TRP A 543 26.34 -14.96 -5.20
N ASP A 544 27.38 -15.17 -4.37
CA ASP A 544 27.85 -16.51 -4.09
C ASP A 544 26.79 -17.31 -3.32
N ALA A 545 26.52 -18.53 -3.80
CA ALA A 545 25.46 -19.36 -3.26
C ALA A 545 25.71 -19.78 -1.79
N LYS A 546 26.96 -19.87 -1.35
CA LYS A 546 27.27 -20.22 0.05
C LYS A 546 27.11 -19.00 0.94
N GLU A 547 27.51 -17.82 0.47
CA GLU A 547 27.29 -16.55 1.17
C GLU A 547 25.79 -16.24 1.33
N ALA A 548 25.01 -16.34 0.26
CA ALA A 548 23.59 -16.04 0.29
C ALA A 548 22.79 -16.99 1.22
N ARG A 549 23.19 -18.26 1.34
CA ARG A 549 22.62 -19.21 2.31
C ARG A 549 22.96 -18.88 3.77
N ARG A 550 23.92 -18.01 4.00
CA ARG A 550 24.40 -17.62 5.34
C ARG A 550 23.90 -16.26 5.77
N ILE A 551 22.94 -15.68 5.06
CA ILE A 551 22.18 -14.53 5.55
C ILE A 551 21.51 -14.91 6.87
N VAL A 552 21.79 -14.13 7.90
CA VAL A 552 21.30 -14.29 9.26
C VAL A 552 20.01 -13.51 9.44
N ASP A 553 19.95 -12.31 8.88
CA ASP A 553 18.81 -11.41 9.01
C ASP A 553 18.71 -10.46 7.81
N VAL A 554 17.47 -10.06 7.48
CA VAL A 554 17.13 -9.05 6.46
C VAL A 554 16.24 -8.02 7.15
N TYR A 555 16.68 -6.76 7.20
CA TYR A 555 15.94 -5.71 7.90
C TYR A 555 16.22 -4.33 7.31
N GLN A 556 15.17 -3.51 7.09
CA GLN A 556 15.26 -2.13 6.55
C GLN A 556 16.21 -2.00 5.35
N GLY A 557 16.08 -2.86 4.34
CA GLY A 557 16.95 -2.83 3.15
C GLY A 557 18.41 -3.21 3.40
N SER A 558 18.72 -3.83 4.54
CA SER A 558 20.08 -4.19 4.97
C SER A 558 20.18 -5.67 5.35
N LEU A 559 21.39 -6.23 5.27
CA LEU A 559 21.66 -7.66 5.46
C LEU A 559 22.72 -7.89 6.53
N LEU A 560 22.44 -8.84 7.43
CA LEU A 560 23.44 -9.43 8.32
C LEU A 560 23.84 -10.80 7.79
N VAL A 561 25.14 -11.02 7.55
CA VAL A 561 25.66 -12.23 6.90
C VAL A 561 26.72 -12.90 7.76
N ASN A 562 26.61 -14.22 7.90
CA ASN A 562 27.60 -15.05 8.55
C ASN A 562 28.71 -15.44 7.58
N GLY A 563 29.86 -14.77 7.67
CA GLY A 563 31.05 -15.06 6.85
C GLY A 563 31.89 -16.24 7.36
N THR A 564 31.54 -16.85 8.48
CA THR A 564 32.36 -17.89 9.15
C THR A 564 32.06 -19.30 8.67
N SER A 565 32.88 -20.28 9.06
CA SER A 565 32.62 -21.71 8.89
C SER A 565 32.74 -22.46 10.22
N GLY A 566 31.74 -23.28 10.56
CA GLY A 566 31.81 -24.19 11.71
C GLY A 566 31.63 -23.54 13.08
N LEU A 567 30.88 -22.44 13.18
CA LEU A 567 30.56 -21.80 14.47
C LEU A 567 29.79 -22.75 15.38
N GLN A 568 30.41 -23.09 16.51
CA GLN A 568 29.71 -23.78 17.58
C GLN A 568 28.79 -22.81 18.31
N ARG A 569 27.59 -23.28 18.71
CA ARG A 569 26.66 -22.55 19.60
C ARG A 569 26.09 -21.26 18.99
N PHE A 570 26.22 -21.03 17.68
CA PHE A 570 25.70 -19.85 17.00
C PHE A 570 24.19 -19.69 17.20
N ASP A 571 23.43 -20.79 17.15
CA ASP A 571 21.97 -20.78 17.31
C ASP A 571 21.51 -20.13 18.63
N ARG A 572 22.36 -20.13 19.67
CA ARG A 572 22.07 -19.50 20.97
C ARG A 572 22.10 -17.98 20.93
N VAL A 573 22.91 -17.40 20.06
CA VAL A 573 23.14 -15.94 19.99
C VAL A 573 22.63 -15.32 18.70
N LYS A 574 22.18 -16.15 17.73
CA LYS A 574 21.65 -15.70 16.44
C LYS A 574 20.57 -14.64 16.61
N SER A 575 19.54 -14.91 17.43
CA SER A 575 18.45 -13.95 17.68
C SER A 575 18.92 -12.67 18.37
N TYR A 576 19.94 -12.73 19.24
CA TYR A 576 20.49 -11.55 19.90
C TYR A 576 21.31 -10.69 18.94
N LEU A 577 22.05 -11.31 18.00
CA LEU A 577 22.77 -10.59 16.94
C LEU A 577 21.79 -9.93 15.97
N SER A 578 20.74 -10.64 15.55
CA SER A 578 19.65 -10.09 14.75
C SER A 578 19.01 -8.89 15.44
N ALA A 579 18.58 -9.04 16.70
CA ALA A 579 18.00 -7.92 17.47
C ALA A 579 18.95 -6.73 17.57
N ALA A 580 20.22 -6.94 17.95
CA ALA A 580 21.19 -5.86 18.06
C ALA A 580 21.47 -5.16 16.71
N PHE A 581 21.45 -5.90 15.60
CA PHE A 581 21.58 -5.35 14.25
C PHE A 581 20.36 -4.50 13.88
N ARG A 582 19.15 -5.00 14.13
CA ARG A 582 17.89 -4.26 13.90
C ARG A 582 17.83 -2.97 14.72
N ASP A 583 18.19 -3.04 16.00
CA ASP A 583 18.23 -1.88 16.90
C ASP A 583 19.26 -0.83 16.45
N TRP A 584 20.43 -1.29 15.97
CA TRP A 584 21.48 -0.42 15.44
C TRP A 584 21.07 0.27 14.13
N LEU A 585 20.38 -0.44 13.23
CA LEU A 585 19.87 0.14 12.00
C LEU A 585 18.82 1.22 12.27
N GLY A 586 17.93 1.03 13.23
CA GLY A 586 16.88 2.02 13.54
C GLY A 586 17.41 3.35 14.11
N ASN A 587 18.54 3.31 14.83
CA ASN A 587 19.14 4.47 15.50
C ASN A 587 20.63 4.57 15.18
N CYS A 588 20.93 4.86 13.91
CA CYS A 588 22.28 4.76 13.39
C CYS A 588 23.20 5.91 13.87
N LEU A 589 24.35 6.10 13.23
CA LEU A 589 25.48 6.76 13.86
C LEU A 589 25.46 8.30 13.75
N ILE A 590 25.38 8.85 12.53
CA ILE A 590 25.67 10.26 12.28
C ILE A 590 24.55 11.17 12.81
N ALA A 591 23.29 10.83 12.55
CA ALA A 591 22.11 11.62 12.90
C ALA A 591 21.06 10.83 13.69
N LYS A 592 21.34 9.56 14.04
CA LYS A 592 20.37 8.62 14.61
C LYS A 592 19.17 8.41 13.71
N GLU A 593 19.36 8.52 12.41
CA GLU A 593 18.32 8.22 11.43
C GLU A 593 18.41 6.73 11.04
N PRO A 594 17.32 6.12 10.55
CA PRO A 594 17.34 4.73 10.14
C PRO A 594 18.36 4.49 9.02
N ALA A 595 19.13 3.41 9.11
CA ALA A 595 20.10 3.02 8.10
C ALA A 595 19.52 2.02 7.10
N THR A 596 19.96 2.10 5.85
CA THR A 596 19.55 1.17 4.79
C THR A 596 20.69 0.90 3.80
N GLY A 597 20.57 -0.15 2.99
CA GLY A 597 21.61 -0.52 2.01
C GLY A 597 22.94 -0.94 2.63
N ILE A 598 22.92 -1.50 3.85
CA ILE A 598 24.13 -1.94 4.55
C ILE A 598 24.24 -3.46 4.51
N LYS A 599 25.39 -3.97 4.07
CA LYS A 599 25.76 -5.38 4.17
C LYS A 599 26.80 -5.55 5.28
N ALA A 600 26.36 -6.14 6.39
CA ALA A 600 27.18 -6.41 7.56
C ALA A 600 27.67 -7.88 7.55
N ILE A 601 28.98 -8.09 7.47
CA ILE A 601 29.56 -9.45 7.47
C ILE A 601 30.45 -9.62 8.69
N PHE A 602 30.13 -10.62 9.52
CA PHE A 602 31.05 -11.09 10.55
C PHE A 602 31.87 -12.28 10.07
N THR A 603 33.19 -12.17 10.14
CA THR A 603 34.16 -13.16 9.66
C THR A 603 34.73 -14.04 10.77
N ASP A 604 34.55 -13.64 12.03
CA ASP A 604 34.85 -14.46 13.21
C ASP A 604 33.87 -14.14 14.34
N LEU A 605 33.53 -15.13 15.15
CA LEU A 605 32.64 -14.99 16.31
C LEU A 605 33.03 -16.02 17.38
N VAL A 606 33.47 -15.53 18.53
CA VAL A 606 33.80 -16.36 19.70
C VAL A 606 32.66 -16.24 20.70
N ILE A 607 32.06 -17.38 21.05
CA ILE A 607 30.93 -17.47 21.99
C ILE A 607 31.36 -18.28 23.20
N HIS A 608 31.13 -17.73 24.39
CA HIS A 608 31.45 -18.41 25.64
C HIS A 608 30.54 -19.63 25.88
N GLU A 609 31.07 -20.63 26.56
CA GLU A 609 30.37 -21.89 26.79
C GLU A 609 29.14 -21.73 27.69
N ASP A 610 29.31 -21.04 28.82
CA ASP A 610 28.25 -20.80 29.81
C ASP A 610 27.23 -19.74 29.31
N PRO A 611 25.93 -20.08 29.26
CA PRO A 611 24.82 -19.15 28.95
C PRO A 611 24.80 -17.84 29.75
N ARG A 612 25.30 -17.84 30.99
CA ARG A 612 25.35 -16.64 31.83
C ARG A 612 26.25 -15.56 31.23
N HIS A 613 27.24 -15.95 30.44
CA HIS A 613 28.16 -15.02 29.78
C HIS A 613 27.70 -14.61 28.37
N THR A 614 26.59 -15.16 27.86
CA THR A 614 26.06 -14.91 26.51
C THR A 614 24.69 -14.21 26.50
N GLN A 615 24.34 -13.48 27.57
CA GLN A 615 23.09 -12.71 27.65
C GLN A 615 23.06 -11.59 26.59
N TYR A 616 21.87 -11.13 26.21
CA TYR A 616 21.66 -10.12 25.16
C TYR A 616 22.58 -8.90 25.32
N GLY A 617 22.63 -8.27 26.51
CA GLY A 617 23.47 -7.08 26.73
C GLY A 617 24.97 -7.28 26.45
N GLN A 618 25.49 -8.51 26.56
CA GLN A 618 26.89 -8.82 26.23
C GLN A 618 27.10 -8.91 24.72
N ILE A 619 26.19 -9.59 24.03
CA ILE A 619 26.24 -9.80 22.57
C ILE A 619 25.92 -8.49 21.83
N ALA A 620 24.89 -7.78 22.27
CA ALA A 620 24.50 -6.48 21.72
C ALA A 620 25.62 -5.45 21.88
N GLY A 621 26.23 -5.35 23.07
CA GLY A 621 27.32 -4.39 23.30
C GLY A 621 28.51 -4.57 22.36
N MET A 622 28.97 -5.81 22.12
CA MET A 622 30.08 -6.06 21.20
C MET A 622 29.68 -5.84 19.73
N ALA A 623 28.49 -6.29 19.34
CA ALA A 623 27.99 -6.16 17.97
C ALA A 623 27.77 -4.69 17.59
N PHE A 624 27.06 -3.94 18.44
CA PHE A 624 26.81 -2.51 18.25
C PHE A 624 28.12 -1.73 18.13
N SER A 625 29.13 -2.08 18.93
CA SER A 625 30.45 -1.46 18.86
C SER A 625 31.18 -1.77 17.55
N ALA A 626 31.13 -3.03 17.07
CA ALA A 626 31.76 -3.40 15.81
C ALA A 626 31.09 -2.70 14.62
N LEU A 627 29.76 -2.69 14.58
CA LEU A 627 28.97 -2.02 13.56
C LEU A 627 29.25 -0.51 13.53
N SER A 628 29.27 0.14 14.71
CA SER A 628 29.50 1.59 14.81
C SER A 628 30.92 1.99 14.39
N LEU A 629 31.94 1.24 14.84
CA LEU A 629 33.33 1.49 14.44
C LEU A 629 33.53 1.26 12.94
N ALA A 630 32.97 0.18 12.40
CA ALA A 630 33.00 -0.10 10.97
C ALA A 630 32.33 1.02 10.16
N MET A 631 31.19 1.54 10.61
CA MET A 631 30.47 2.58 9.90
C MET A 631 31.23 3.91 9.84
N LEU A 632 31.96 4.30 10.90
CA LEU A 632 32.81 5.51 10.88
C LEU A 632 33.78 5.51 9.70
N ASP A 633 34.36 4.36 9.41
CA ASP A 633 35.32 4.19 8.31
C ASP A 633 34.66 3.83 6.98
N ALA A 634 33.37 3.51 6.96
CA ALA A 634 32.64 3.12 5.75
C ALA A 634 32.15 4.32 4.91
N GLY A 635 32.54 5.55 5.28
CA GLY A 635 32.09 6.78 4.63
C GLY A 635 30.58 6.97 4.75
N PRO A 636 30.08 7.19 5.98
CA PRO A 636 28.65 7.33 6.25
C PRO A 636 28.16 8.68 5.73
N HIS A 637 27.00 8.68 5.09
CA HIS A 637 26.37 9.85 4.52
C HIS A 637 24.87 9.85 4.77
N LEU A 638 24.29 11.04 4.80
CA LEU A 638 22.86 11.24 4.89
C LEU A 638 22.23 11.19 3.50
N PHE A 639 21.11 10.49 3.41
CA PHE A 639 20.31 10.37 2.19
C PHE A 639 18.92 10.93 2.47
N GLU A 640 18.44 11.79 1.57
CA GLU A 640 17.11 12.40 1.63
C GLU A 640 16.13 11.65 0.72
N PRO A 641 14.85 11.50 1.13
CA PRO A 641 13.82 10.95 0.27
C PRO A 641 13.53 11.90 -0.89
N VAL A 642 13.43 11.33 -2.09
CA VAL A 642 13.16 12.05 -3.33
C VAL A 642 11.87 11.53 -3.96
N GLN A 643 11.08 12.47 -4.47
CA GLN A 643 9.81 12.19 -5.13
C GLN A 643 9.96 12.47 -6.63
N LYS A 644 9.47 11.56 -7.48
CA LYS A 644 9.21 11.81 -8.89
C LYS A 644 8.04 12.77 -8.98
N ILE A 645 8.19 13.89 -9.67
CA ILE A 645 7.13 14.88 -9.87
C ILE A 645 6.67 14.84 -11.33
N ASP A 646 5.35 14.87 -11.54
CA ASP A 646 4.73 14.90 -12.86
C ASP A 646 3.64 15.98 -12.86
N ILE A 647 3.86 17.02 -13.66
CA ILE A 647 3.01 18.20 -13.72
C ILE A 647 2.53 18.38 -15.14
N LYS A 648 1.21 18.44 -15.33
CA LYS A 648 0.58 18.83 -16.58
C LYS A 648 0.03 20.25 -16.43
N THR A 649 0.63 21.19 -17.13
CA THR A 649 0.31 22.62 -17.04
C THR A 649 -0.11 23.17 -18.41
N PRO A 650 -1.01 24.17 -18.50
CA PRO A 650 -1.34 24.78 -19.79
C PRO A 650 -0.10 25.34 -20.50
N GLN A 651 -0.16 25.40 -21.82
CA GLN A 651 0.88 26.07 -22.59
C GLN A 651 0.98 27.56 -22.21
N GLY A 652 2.20 28.06 -22.04
CA GLY A 652 2.50 29.41 -21.58
C GLY A 652 2.75 29.54 -20.07
N THR A 653 2.47 28.51 -19.27
CA THR A 653 2.75 28.52 -17.81
C THR A 653 3.91 27.61 -17.39
N GLU A 654 4.54 26.90 -18.33
CA GLU A 654 5.67 25.99 -18.07
C GLU A 654 6.88 26.70 -17.46
N GLY A 655 7.15 27.95 -17.84
CA GLY A 655 8.27 28.72 -17.28
C GLY A 655 8.14 28.98 -15.78
N GLY A 656 6.93 29.27 -15.32
CA GLY A 656 6.65 29.48 -13.89
C GLY A 656 6.80 28.18 -13.10
N VAL A 657 6.24 27.08 -13.61
CA VAL A 657 6.32 25.75 -12.99
C VAL A 657 7.77 25.25 -12.90
N THR A 658 8.53 25.34 -13.99
CA THR A 658 9.94 24.91 -14.01
C THR A 658 10.81 25.76 -13.08
N GLY A 659 10.51 27.06 -12.96
CA GLY A 659 11.15 27.95 -11.98
C GLY A 659 10.90 27.52 -10.53
N ILE A 660 9.66 27.15 -10.18
CA ILE A 660 9.30 26.67 -8.84
C ILE A 660 10.07 25.38 -8.51
N ILE A 661 10.05 24.39 -9.42
CA ILE A 661 10.77 23.12 -9.22
C ILE A 661 12.25 23.37 -8.98
N SER A 662 12.87 24.21 -9.83
CA SER A 662 14.32 24.48 -9.76
C SER A 662 14.71 25.22 -8.48
N LYS A 663 13.88 26.18 -8.02
CA LYS A 663 14.08 26.91 -6.76
C LYS A 663 14.06 25.99 -5.54
N ARG A 664 13.29 24.91 -5.62
CA ARG A 664 13.07 23.90 -4.60
C ARG A 664 13.97 22.66 -4.78
N ARG A 665 15.20 22.86 -5.30
CA ARG A 665 16.21 21.82 -5.57
C ARG A 665 15.74 20.65 -6.47
N GLY A 666 14.62 20.82 -7.18
CA GLY A 666 14.12 19.82 -8.10
C GLY A 666 14.91 19.79 -9.41
N ARG A 667 15.03 18.61 -9.99
CA ARG A 667 15.66 18.38 -11.30
C ARG A 667 14.60 17.95 -12.30
N ILE A 668 14.49 18.71 -13.38
CA ILE A 668 13.59 18.37 -14.49
C ILE A 668 14.28 17.32 -15.36
N THR A 669 13.54 16.28 -15.71
CA THR A 669 13.98 15.18 -16.58
C THR A 669 13.46 15.40 -17.99
N ASN A 670 12.16 15.63 -18.14
CA ASN A 670 11.52 15.79 -19.44
C ASN A 670 10.52 16.96 -19.42
N VAL A 671 10.38 17.61 -20.58
CA VAL A 671 9.31 18.57 -20.87
C VAL A 671 8.70 18.13 -22.20
N ILE A 672 7.45 17.68 -22.16
CA ILE A 672 6.77 17.03 -23.27
C ILE A 672 5.56 17.89 -23.65
N PRO A 673 5.56 18.52 -24.84
CA PRO A 673 4.38 19.19 -25.37
C PRO A 673 3.27 18.17 -25.67
N GLU A 674 2.07 18.41 -25.12
CA GLU A 674 0.86 17.58 -25.28
C GLU A 674 -0.32 18.44 -25.76
N GLY A 675 -0.22 19.01 -26.96
CA GLY A 675 -1.26 19.91 -27.49
C GLY A 675 -1.32 21.22 -26.71
N GLU A 676 -2.48 21.54 -26.14
CA GLU A 676 -2.72 22.74 -25.31
C GLU A 676 -2.04 22.68 -23.93
N TYR A 677 -1.44 21.55 -23.58
CA TYR A 677 -0.75 21.33 -22.31
C TYR A 677 0.72 21.00 -22.52
N VAL A 678 1.52 21.24 -21.50
CA VAL A 678 2.90 20.82 -21.38
C VAL A 678 3.02 19.93 -20.15
N ARG A 679 3.55 18.72 -20.34
CA ARG A 679 3.85 17.78 -19.26
C ARG A 679 5.31 17.92 -18.84
N ILE A 680 5.55 18.27 -17.59
CA ILE A 680 6.86 18.46 -16.98
C ILE A 680 7.09 17.32 -16.00
N GLN A 681 8.11 16.51 -16.26
CA GLN A 681 8.48 15.40 -15.39
C GLN A 681 9.87 15.65 -14.80
N GLY A 682 10.05 15.30 -13.53
CA GLY A 682 11.31 15.47 -12.84
C GLY A 682 11.37 14.71 -11.51
N GLN A 683 12.30 15.12 -10.68
CA GLN A 683 12.45 14.65 -9.31
C GLN A 683 12.68 15.83 -8.36
N ILE A 684 12.20 15.73 -7.13
CA ILE A 684 12.29 16.79 -6.11
C ILE A 684 12.48 16.17 -4.73
N PRO A 685 13.34 16.72 -3.85
CA PRO A 685 13.45 16.24 -2.48
C PRO A 685 12.13 16.42 -1.72
N ALA A 686 11.72 15.44 -0.91
CA ALA A 686 10.46 15.50 -0.17
C ALA A 686 10.40 16.67 0.83
N ALA A 687 11.56 17.12 1.34
CA ALA A 687 11.64 18.33 2.18
C ALA A 687 11.12 19.58 1.46
N GLU A 688 11.25 19.61 0.14
CA GLU A 688 10.95 20.76 -0.70
C GLU A 688 9.52 20.72 -1.26
N THR A 689 8.77 19.63 -1.03
CA THR A 689 7.37 19.52 -1.50
C THR A 689 6.36 20.12 -0.53
N ILE A 690 6.78 20.48 0.68
CA ILE A 690 5.94 21.22 1.63
C ILE A 690 5.53 22.57 1.02
N GLY A 691 4.22 22.75 0.80
CA GLY A 691 3.63 23.95 0.22
C GLY A 691 3.80 24.10 -1.30
N ILE A 692 4.39 23.14 -2.01
CA ILE A 692 4.63 23.25 -3.46
C ILE A 692 3.33 23.29 -4.27
N ALA A 693 2.28 22.64 -3.77
CA ALA A 693 0.95 22.61 -4.36
C ALA A 693 0.38 24.02 -4.59
N ASP A 694 0.50 24.87 -3.57
CA ASP A 694 -0.05 26.22 -3.60
C ASP A 694 0.77 27.13 -4.53
N ASP A 695 2.10 26.97 -4.53
CA ASP A 695 2.99 27.67 -5.46
C ASP A 695 2.65 27.34 -6.93
N ILE A 696 2.49 26.05 -7.24
CA ILE A 696 2.15 25.58 -8.60
C ILE A 696 0.77 26.13 -8.99
N ARG A 697 -0.24 25.95 -8.15
CA ARG A 697 -1.60 26.44 -8.43
C ARG A 697 -1.61 27.96 -8.63
N GLY A 698 -0.87 28.71 -7.81
CA GLY A 698 -0.73 30.15 -7.96
C GLY A 698 -0.13 30.55 -9.30
N SER A 699 0.95 29.88 -9.73
CA SER A 699 1.63 30.17 -11.00
C SER A 699 0.82 29.78 -12.23
N THR A 700 -0.17 28.90 -12.10
CA THR A 700 -0.92 28.33 -13.24
C THR A 700 -2.39 28.72 -13.22
N GLN A 701 -2.78 29.68 -12.38
CA GLN A 701 -4.19 30.07 -12.16
C GLN A 701 -5.09 28.86 -11.82
N GLY A 702 -4.55 27.90 -11.07
CA GLY A 702 -5.24 26.67 -10.67
C GLY A 702 -5.44 25.63 -11.78
N ARG A 703 -4.92 25.87 -13.00
CA ARG A 703 -5.14 24.99 -14.16
C ARG A 703 -4.12 23.88 -14.35
N ALA A 704 -3.08 23.82 -13.51
CA ALA A 704 -2.12 22.72 -13.56
C ALA A 704 -2.55 21.55 -12.71
N PHE A 705 -2.41 20.36 -13.28
CA PHE A 705 -2.50 19.08 -12.60
C PHE A 705 -1.11 18.70 -12.18
N PHE A 706 -0.92 18.23 -10.95
CA PHE A 706 0.37 17.72 -10.50
C PHE A 706 0.16 16.53 -9.60
N GLY A 707 1.11 15.61 -9.68
CA GLY A 707 1.25 14.50 -8.75
C GLY A 707 2.73 14.30 -8.46
N TYR A 708 3.01 13.69 -7.32
CA TYR A 708 4.34 13.21 -6.99
C TYR A 708 4.23 11.76 -6.51
N GLU A 709 5.27 10.96 -6.76
CA GLU A 709 5.39 9.56 -6.34
C GLU A 709 6.76 9.38 -5.66
N PHE A 710 6.85 8.61 -4.58
CA PHE A 710 8.15 8.29 -4.00
C PHE A 710 9.05 7.60 -5.03
N LEU A 711 10.27 8.11 -5.21
CA LEU A 711 11.23 7.58 -6.18
C LEU A 711 12.33 6.76 -5.50
N GLY A 712 12.73 7.15 -4.29
CA GLY A 712 13.84 6.54 -3.58
C GLY A 712 14.59 7.55 -2.72
N PHE A 713 15.83 7.24 -2.39
CA PHE A 713 16.70 8.08 -1.56
C PHE A 713 17.92 8.54 -2.35
N ASN A 714 18.22 9.85 -2.31
CA ASN A 714 19.43 10.41 -2.90
C ASN A 714 20.36 10.96 -1.81
N LYS A 715 21.66 10.91 -2.09
CA LYS A 715 22.67 11.49 -1.19
C LYS A 715 22.41 13.00 -1.03
N VAL A 716 22.38 13.46 0.22
CA VAL A 716 22.27 14.89 0.54
C VAL A 716 23.51 15.62 -0.03
N PRO A 717 23.34 16.82 -0.64
CA PRO A 717 24.47 17.59 -1.11
C PRO A 717 25.48 17.89 0.00
N ALA A 718 26.77 17.71 -0.30
CA ALA A 718 27.85 17.87 0.68
C ALA A 718 27.88 19.26 1.35
N SER A 719 27.36 20.29 0.69
CA SER A 719 27.26 21.66 1.22
C SER A 719 26.19 21.83 2.30
N LEU A 720 25.22 20.90 2.40
CA LEU A 720 24.09 20.97 3.34
C LEU A 720 24.14 19.85 4.39
N GLU A 721 24.88 18.78 4.11
CA GLU A 721 24.86 17.55 4.90
C GLU A 721 25.23 17.77 6.36
N GLU A 722 26.31 18.49 6.65
CA GLU A 722 26.75 18.74 8.03
C GLU A 722 25.73 19.58 8.81
N ASP A 723 25.18 20.63 8.20
CA ASP A 723 24.17 21.48 8.83
C ASP A 723 22.90 20.69 9.17
N ILE A 724 22.42 19.85 8.25
CA ILE A 724 21.24 19.00 8.47
C ILE A 724 21.52 17.97 9.57
N ILE A 725 22.71 17.34 9.59
CA ILE A 725 23.10 16.42 10.66
C ILE A 725 23.06 17.15 12.01
N MET A 726 23.65 18.32 12.11
CA MET A 726 23.67 19.10 13.36
C MET A 726 22.28 19.54 13.80
N GLU A 727 21.40 19.90 12.86
CA GLU A 727 19.99 20.22 13.14
C GLU A 727 19.23 19.02 13.71
N ILE A 728 19.37 17.84 13.09
CA ILE A 728 18.74 16.60 13.56
C ILE A 728 19.26 16.25 14.96
N ARG A 729 20.58 16.34 15.18
CA ARG A 729 21.21 16.06 16.49
C ARG A 729 20.72 17.03 17.57
N LYS A 730 20.63 18.33 17.25
CA LYS A 730 20.08 19.35 18.15
C LYS A 730 18.65 19.04 18.53
N ARG A 731 17.82 18.68 17.56
CA ARG A 731 16.41 18.32 17.77
C ARG A 731 16.26 17.10 18.68
N LYS A 732 17.11 16.08 18.49
CA LYS A 732 17.13 14.86 19.32
C LYS A 732 17.80 15.03 20.68
N GLY A 733 18.24 16.25 21.04
CA GLY A 733 18.93 16.50 22.31
C GLY A 733 20.32 15.86 22.41
N MET A 734 20.94 15.57 21.26
CA MET A 734 22.24 14.91 21.20
C MET A 734 23.41 15.90 21.28
N PRO A 735 24.63 15.43 21.59
CA PRO A 735 25.84 16.24 21.46
C PRO A 735 25.98 16.83 20.05
N LEU A 736 26.19 18.15 19.95
CA LEU A 736 26.40 18.90 18.71
C LEU A 736 27.83 18.71 18.16
N GLU A 737 28.26 17.46 18.10
CA GLU A 737 29.54 17.05 17.55
C GLU A 737 29.35 15.78 16.73
N MET A 738 30.18 15.61 15.71
CA MET A 738 30.17 14.38 14.92
C MET A 738 30.63 13.19 15.78
N PRO A 739 30.02 12.01 15.61
CA PRO A 739 30.46 10.80 16.30
C PRO A 739 31.93 10.49 16.03
N ASN A 740 32.62 9.99 17.05
CA ASN A 740 34.02 9.58 16.95
C ASN A 740 34.25 8.23 17.66
N SER A 741 35.37 7.57 17.37
CA SER A 741 35.64 6.21 17.83
C SER A 741 35.74 6.05 19.35
N LYS A 742 35.96 7.14 20.12
CA LYS A 742 36.24 7.09 21.56
C LYS A 742 35.14 6.41 22.37
N SER A 743 33.88 6.54 21.92
CA SER A 743 32.72 5.93 22.57
C SER A 743 32.79 4.39 22.61
N TRP A 744 33.58 3.77 21.73
CA TRP A 744 33.67 2.30 21.59
C TRP A 744 35.04 1.71 21.91
N ASP A 745 36.04 2.54 22.24
CA ASP A 745 37.42 2.10 22.50
C ASP A 745 37.52 0.97 23.54
N ARG A 746 36.67 0.99 24.58
CA ARG A 746 36.64 -0.04 25.64
C ARG A 746 36.29 -1.44 25.13
N PHE A 747 35.55 -1.51 24.01
CA PHE A 747 35.11 -2.76 23.39
C PHE A 747 36.08 -3.24 22.33
N ILE A 748 37.06 -2.44 21.91
CA ILE A 748 38.08 -2.89 20.93
C ILE A 748 38.89 -4.03 21.55
N TYR A 749 38.95 -5.15 20.84
CA TYR A 749 39.81 -6.25 21.20
C TYR A 749 41.17 -6.06 20.54
N LYS A 750 42.19 -5.79 21.36
CA LYS A 750 43.59 -5.81 20.94
C LYS A 750 44.14 -7.21 21.20
N ARG A 751 44.58 -7.89 20.14
CA ARG A 751 45.30 -9.15 20.26
C ARG A 751 46.67 -8.82 20.87
N SER A 752 46.85 -9.19 22.13
CA SER A 752 48.13 -9.08 22.85
C SER A 752 49.18 -9.99 22.24
#